data_AF-A0AAP0HD36-F1
#
_entry.id   AF-A0AAP0HD36-F1
#
_cell.length_a   1.000
_cell.length_b   1.000
_cell.length_c   1.000
_cell.angle_alpha   90.00
_cell.angle_beta   90.00
_cell.angle_gamma   90.00
#
_symmetry.space_group_name_H-M   'P 1'
#
loop_
_entity.id
_entity.type
_entity.pdbx_description
1 polymer ?
#
loop_
_entity_poly.entity_id
_entity_poly.type
_entity_poly.pdbx_seq_one_letter_code
_entity_poly.pdbx_strand_id
1 'polypeptide(L)'
;MHGRPRKQPSLKEDNASIEKAAKLRSLQSLVLHNHQNKIYDKEALEVSSKLLELNPELYTAWNYRKLAVEHALLSEENSDTIRAILDEELKVVENALRRNFKSYGAWEHRKWVLRKEYSSVDQELRLLDQFQKADSRNFHAWNYRRFVAKLKNLPAEEELKYTTSMIESNFSNYSAWHNRSVILSHLLKENPQGLDSKHNVLKEEYDLVHQALFTDPDDQSGWFYHLWLLAQTAAPDAPSLISFWPAHGSDLVVSSNGSLPLILYFDQVVEGKAQAWMTYLKFPELGNNSSEVYTIEVSLGQVNGIISSSGSSLSLPLRFTFTTRVQSTPSEHSEGIVTMKMLSWKDEEFCRNEEVLQYFNPCILPSDLQRINKDCQQTTLKWKLETFTHEIALFRDLLLEMNWQLSCKLLKIGMLTLARLLLAHDALMLHNTTSVSQKANCKEILELLQDLMKLDPTHSRFYKDMLSIVLMEQMVSNRNSLEGYCWYYGTSTSSLTQNIICLRLNNLSLSRIGSFEHLLWVQMIDLRGNELRSIEGLEVLQRLTCLNLSHNNLISFTALAPLRLLSSLKVLDISHNEIGAHSIDTTRYLCSSLLSQSAGDGCNLDEYAINNVDIAKYWEAVLVFKGLQLTQLDVVGNAVSDDDKFSLLLVKILPKLKWLDGNAVY
;
A
#
# COMPACT_ATOMS: atom_id res chain seq x y z
N MET A 1 4.96 31.17 12.09
CA MET A 1 4.13 30.87 10.91
C MET A 1 2.69 30.52 11.29
N HIS A 2 2.45 29.67 12.30
CA HIS A 2 1.08 29.26 12.65
C HIS A 2 0.39 30.16 13.68
N GLY A 3 -0.94 30.27 13.60
CA GLY A 3 -1.79 30.90 14.61
C GLY A 3 -1.65 32.41 14.79
N ARG A 4 -0.85 33.10 13.96
CA ARG A 4 -0.71 34.56 14.04
C ARG A 4 -1.92 35.23 13.38
N PRO A 5 -2.72 36.00 14.13
CA PRO A 5 -3.79 36.78 13.54
C PRO A 5 -3.21 37.75 12.51
N ARG A 6 -3.85 37.87 11.34
CA ARG A 6 -3.48 38.89 10.35
C ARG A 6 -3.99 40.25 10.83
N LYS A 7 -3.28 40.86 11.77
CA LYS A 7 -3.50 42.24 12.24
C LYS A 7 -2.29 43.08 11.86
N GLN A 8 -2.51 44.34 11.48
CA GLN A 8 -1.42 45.29 11.34
C GLN A 8 -0.76 45.48 12.73
N PRO A 9 0.56 45.27 12.84
CA PRO A 9 1.25 45.48 14.10
C PRO A 9 1.23 46.97 14.46
N SER A 10 1.15 47.25 15.76
CA SER A 10 1.31 48.60 16.28
C SER A 10 2.78 49.03 16.22
N LEU A 11 3.04 50.34 16.18
CA LEU A 11 4.40 50.91 16.26
C LEU A 11 5.22 50.37 17.45
N LYS A 12 4.56 50.08 18.58
CA LYS A 12 5.22 49.48 19.76
C LYS A 12 5.64 48.03 19.51
N GLU A 13 4.79 47.24 18.86
CA GLU A 13 5.08 45.84 18.52
C GLU A 13 6.16 45.73 17.44
N ASP A 14 6.16 46.64 16.46
CA ASP A 14 7.21 46.70 15.43
C ASP A 14 8.57 47.04 16.02
N ASN A 15 8.65 48.07 16.88
CA ASN A 15 9.89 48.42 17.57
C ASN A 15 10.42 47.26 18.43
N ALA A 16 9.53 46.60 19.19
CA ALA A 16 9.91 45.43 19.98
C ALA A 16 10.38 44.24 19.11
N SER A 17 9.78 44.05 17.94
CA SER A 17 10.19 43.03 16.97
C SER A 17 11.58 43.32 16.39
N ILE A 18 11.86 44.58 16.05
CA ILE A 18 13.17 45.03 15.56
C ILE A 18 14.25 44.81 16.60
N GLU A 19 14.01 45.22 17.85
CA GLU A 19 14.95 45.05 18.96
C GLU A 19 15.23 43.56 19.22
N LYS A 20 14.18 42.74 19.23
CA LYS A 20 14.31 41.28 19.37
C LYS A 20 15.12 40.66 18.22
N ALA A 21 14.88 41.10 16.99
CA ALA A 21 15.62 40.62 15.82
C ALA A 21 17.10 41.04 15.87
N ALA A 22 17.41 42.25 16.33
CA ALA A 22 18.77 42.72 16.53
C ALA A 22 19.52 41.88 17.58
N LYS A 23 18.87 41.63 18.74
CA LYS A 23 19.43 40.75 19.79
C LYS A 23 19.70 39.34 19.27
N LEU A 24 18.77 38.78 18.50
CA LEU A 24 18.91 37.43 17.95
C LEU A 24 20.08 37.34 16.96
N ARG A 25 20.22 38.33 16.05
CA ARG A 25 21.35 38.42 15.11
C ARG A 25 22.69 38.55 15.83
N SER A 26 22.75 39.35 16.90
CA SER A 26 23.96 39.51 17.70
C SER A 26 24.38 38.20 18.34
N LEU A 27 23.45 37.49 19.00
CA LEU A 27 23.72 36.21 19.63
C LEU A 27 24.12 35.15 18.60
N GLN A 28 23.43 35.08 17.46
CA GLN A 28 23.75 34.14 16.39
C GLN A 28 25.15 34.37 15.82
N SER A 29 25.54 35.63 15.60
CA SER A 29 26.88 35.97 15.10
C SER A 29 27.97 35.52 16.08
N LEU A 30 27.75 35.71 17.38
CA LEU A 30 28.68 35.29 18.42
C LEU A 30 28.79 33.76 18.51
N VAL A 31 27.66 33.02 18.45
CA VAL A 31 27.69 31.55 18.40
C VAL A 31 28.43 31.03 17.18
N LEU A 32 28.23 31.63 16.00
CA LEU A 32 28.93 31.24 14.79
C LEU A 32 30.43 31.49 14.89
N HIS A 33 30.84 32.63 15.46
CA HIS A 33 32.24 32.93 15.73
C HIS A 33 32.86 31.90 16.69
N ASN A 34 32.18 31.60 17.80
CA ASN A 34 32.65 30.61 18.77
C ASN A 34 32.74 29.21 18.14
N HIS A 35 31.77 28.85 17.30
CA HIS A 35 31.77 27.58 16.58
C HIS A 35 32.94 27.45 15.60
N GLN A 36 33.20 28.47 14.80
CA GLN A 36 34.32 28.49 13.84
C GLN A 36 35.68 28.37 14.53
N ASN A 37 35.82 29.00 15.70
CA ASN A 37 37.08 29.03 16.45
C ASN A 37 37.17 27.93 17.52
N LYS A 38 36.17 27.02 17.60
CA LYS A 38 36.09 25.93 18.61
C LYS A 38 36.24 26.43 20.06
N ILE A 39 35.66 27.59 20.37
CA ILE A 39 35.65 28.17 21.71
C ILE A 39 34.51 27.52 22.49
N TYR A 40 34.80 26.85 23.61
CA TYR A 40 33.81 26.09 24.42
C TYR A 40 33.81 26.48 25.90
N ASP A 41 34.23 27.71 26.22
CA ASP A 41 34.18 28.22 27.58
C ASP A 41 32.74 28.48 28.08
N LYS A 42 32.62 28.79 29.37
CA LYS A 42 31.33 28.98 30.03
C LYS A 42 30.55 30.14 29.42
N GLU A 43 31.23 31.23 29.06
CA GLU A 43 30.66 32.40 28.42
C GLU A 43 30.08 32.04 27.05
N ALA A 44 30.80 31.27 26.24
CA ALA A 44 30.36 30.82 24.92
C ALA A 44 29.15 29.88 25.00
N LEU A 45 29.12 28.99 25.99
CA LEU A 45 27.97 28.12 26.26
C LEU A 45 26.74 28.90 26.74
N GLU A 46 26.92 29.93 27.56
CA GLU A 46 25.84 30.79 28.04
C GLU A 46 25.21 31.60 26.88
N VAL A 47 26.03 32.10 25.96
CA VAL A 47 25.56 32.76 24.74
C VAL A 47 24.71 31.82 23.90
N SER A 48 25.16 30.58 23.71
CA SER A 48 24.40 29.57 22.99
C SER A 48 23.09 29.20 23.69
N SER A 49 23.08 29.13 25.03
CA SER A 49 21.88 28.85 25.82
C SER A 49 20.83 29.94 25.61
N LYS A 50 21.22 31.21 25.75
CA LYS A 50 20.34 32.38 25.49
C LYS A 50 19.80 32.40 24.08
N LEU A 51 20.62 32.04 23.09
CA LEU A 51 20.18 31.98 21.69
C LEU A 51 19.08 30.93 21.50
N LEU A 52 19.26 29.74 22.06
CA LEU A 52 18.33 28.62 21.94
C LEU A 52 17.05 28.82 22.75
N GLU A 53 17.13 29.48 23.91
CA GLU A 53 15.95 29.90 24.66
C GLU A 53 15.08 30.90 23.87
N LEU A 54 15.70 31.78 23.09
CA LEU A 54 14.97 32.72 22.23
C LEU A 54 14.44 32.06 20.95
N ASN A 55 15.22 31.16 20.35
CA ASN A 55 14.88 30.44 19.13
C ASN A 55 15.46 29.01 19.12
N PRO A 56 14.67 28.02 19.57
CA PRO A 56 15.12 26.63 19.64
C PRO A 56 15.16 25.91 18.28
N GLU A 57 14.74 26.56 17.18
CA GLU A 57 14.79 25.99 15.84
C GLU A 57 16.19 26.09 15.18
N LEU A 58 17.17 26.69 15.87
CA LEU A 58 18.52 26.86 15.34
C LEU A 58 19.37 25.60 15.50
N TYR A 59 19.26 24.68 14.54
CA TYR A 59 20.01 23.41 14.53
C TYR A 59 21.52 23.59 14.68
N THR A 60 22.12 24.61 14.06
CA THR A 60 23.55 24.89 14.18
C THR A 60 23.97 25.15 15.62
N ALA A 61 23.14 25.86 16.40
CA ALA A 61 23.43 26.12 17.81
C ALA A 61 23.33 24.83 18.65
N TRP A 62 22.35 23.97 18.38
CA TRP A 62 22.28 22.65 19.03
C TRP A 62 23.49 21.77 18.70
N ASN A 63 23.96 21.78 17.45
CA ASN A 63 25.13 21.03 17.03
C ASN A 63 26.42 21.57 17.67
N TYR A 64 26.57 22.89 17.75
CA TYR A 64 27.65 23.53 18.48
C TYR A 64 27.69 23.08 19.95
N ARG A 65 26.53 23.02 20.63
CA ARG A 65 26.46 22.51 22.01
C ARG A 65 26.88 21.05 22.12
N LYS A 66 26.44 20.17 21.21
CA LYS A 66 26.85 18.75 21.21
C LYS A 66 28.37 18.62 21.15
N LEU A 67 29.03 19.38 20.26
CA LEU A 67 30.49 19.38 20.14
C LEU A 67 31.16 19.90 21.42
N ALA A 68 30.64 20.96 22.01
CA ALA A 68 31.18 21.52 23.24
C ALA A 68 31.06 20.56 24.43
N VAL A 69 29.91 19.90 24.56
CA VAL A 69 29.68 18.86 25.58
C VAL A 69 30.59 17.67 25.33
N GLU A 70 30.70 17.16 24.10
CA GLU A 70 31.61 16.05 23.78
C GLU A 70 33.06 16.41 24.08
N HIS A 71 33.49 17.63 23.78
CA HIS A 71 34.82 18.12 24.17
C HIS A 71 35.03 18.11 25.69
N ALA A 72 34.03 18.55 26.47
CA ALA A 72 34.11 18.54 27.93
C ALA A 72 34.14 17.10 28.50
N LEU A 73 33.38 16.18 27.91
CA LEU A 73 33.34 14.78 28.34
C LEU A 73 34.63 14.01 28.02
N LEU A 74 35.35 14.36 26.95
CA LEU A 74 36.63 13.71 26.61
C LEU A 74 37.72 13.94 27.66
N SER A 75 37.64 15.07 28.39
CA SER A 75 38.63 15.45 29.41
C SER A 75 38.24 15.05 30.83
N GLU A 76 37.07 14.42 31.02
CA GLU A 76 36.52 14.14 32.34
C GLU A 76 36.32 12.64 32.54
N GLU A 77 36.88 12.09 33.62
CA GLU A 77 36.74 10.68 34.00
C GLU A 77 35.75 10.50 35.17
N ASN A 78 35.44 11.57 35.91
CA ASN A 78 34.54 11.50 37.04
C ASN A 78 33.07 11.45 36.60
N SER A 79 32.42 10.32 36.90
CA SER A 79 30.99 10.07 36.61
C SER A 79 30.05 11.13 37.19
N ASP A 80 30.34 11.68 38.37
CA ASP A 80 29.50 12.70 39.00
C ASP A 80 29.62 14.06 38.29
N THR A 81 30.82 14.41 37.82
CA THR A 81 31.04 15.62 37.01
C THR A 81 30.38 15.49 35.64
N ILE A 82 30.51 14.33 34.99
CA ILE A 82 29.83 14.02 33.72
C ILE A 82 28.32 14.16 33.88
N ARG A 83 27.75 13.59 34.97
CA ARG A 83 26.32 13.73 35.28
C ARG A 83 25.91 15.18 35.44
N ALA A 84 26.69 15.98 36.19
CA ALA A 84 26.38 17.40 36.40
C ALA A 84 26.36 18.20 35.09
N ILE A 85 27.29 17.93 34.17
CA ILE A 85 27.33 18.56 32.84
C ILE A 85 26.06 18.22 32.05
N LEU A 86 25.71 16.95 31.98
CA LEU A 86 24.56 16.47 31.22
C LEU A 86 23.21 16.93 31.83
N ASP A 87 23.11 16.97 33.15
CA ASP A 87 21.93 17.48 33.86
C ASP A 87 21.74 18.99 33.61
N GLU A 88 22.83 19.76 33.45
CA GLU A 88 22.74 21.16 33.06
C GLU A 88 22.24 21.32 31.61
N GLU A 89 22.69 20.46 30.69
CA GLU A 89 22.15 20.43 29.31
C GLU A 89 20.66 20.12 29.29
N LEU A 90 20.19 19.21 30.14
CA LEU A 90 18.75 18.92 30.27
C LEU A 90 17.96 20.16 30.70
N LYS A 91 18.50 21.05 31.53
CA LYS A 91 17.84 22.32 31.89
C LYS A 91 17.82 23.30 30.72
N VAL A 92 18.90 23.39 29.95
CA VAL A 92 18.95 24.24 28.74
C VAL A 92 17.86 23.81 27.76
N VAL A 93 17.73 22.50 27.53
CA VAL A 93 16.67 21.94 26.68
C VAL A 93 15.27 22.21 27.26
N GLU A 94 15.08 22.07 28.57
CA GLU A 94 13.79 22.35 29.20
C GLU A 94 13.37 23.82 29.00
N ASN A 95 14.29 24.77 29.20
CA ASN A 95 14.04 26.19 28.96
C ASN A 95 13.68 26.48 27.49
N ALA A 96 14.39 25.85 26.55
CA ALA A 96 14.08 25.90 25.13
C ALA A 96 12.68 25.33 24.80
N LEU A 97 12.29 24.22 25.43
CA LEU A 97 10.96 23.62 25.25
C LEU A 97 9.83 24.44 25.87
N ARG A 98 10.07 25.16 26.98
CA ARG A 98 9.10 26.12 27.51
C ARG A 98 8.80 27.24 26.50
N ARG A 99 9.80 27.63 25.69
CA ARG A 99 9.61 28.59 24.59
C ARG A 99 8.84 28.01 23.42
N ASN A 100 9.25 26.83 22.95
CA ASN A 100 8.58 26.10 21.88
C ASN A 100 8.63 24.59 22.14
N PHE A 101 7.55 24.06 22.70
CA PHE A 101 7.42 22.65 23.03
C PHE A 101 7.24 21.74 21.80
N LYS A 102 7.19 22.33 20.60
CA LYS A 102 7.14 21.64 19.29
C LYS A 102 8.48 21.72 18.55
N SER A 103 9.57 22.05 19.25
CA SER A 103 10.88 22.18 18.63
C SER A 103 11.55 20.83 18.40
N TYR A 104 11.81 20.49 17.13
CA TYR A 104 12.53 19.26 16.77
C TYR A 104 13.94 19.24 17.34
N GLY A 105 14.68 20.35 17.22
CA GLY A 105 16.06 20.46 17.69
C GLY A 105 16.18 20.19 19.19
N ALA A 106 15.29 20.79 20.00
CA ALA A 106 15.30 20.61 21.44
C ALA A 106 14.98 19.16 21.87
N TRP A 107 13.93 18.54 21.30
CA TRP A 107 13.59 17.15 21.61
C TRP A 107 14.68 16.16 21.17
N GLU A 108 15.30 16.35 20.01
CA GLU A 108 16.40 15.49 19.57
C GLU A 108 17.65 15.68 20.44
N HIS A 109 17.95 16.90 20.85
CA HIS A 109 19.05 17.15 21.77
C HIS A 109 18.80 16.48 23.13
N ARG A 110 17.58 16.54 23.68
CA ARG A 110 17.23 15.83 24.93
C ARG A 110 17.47 14.33 24.83
N LYS A 111 17.01 13.69 23.75
CA LYS A 111 17.25 12.26 23.49
C LYS A 111 18.73 11.95 23.38
N TRP A 112 19.50 12.82 22.71
CA TRP A 112 20.94 12.67 22.60
C TRP A 112 21.64 12.73 23.96
N VAL A 113 21.24 13.64 24.86
CA VAL A 113 21.77 13.72 26.23
C VAL A 113 21.47 12.43 27.00
N LEU A 114 20.22 11.96 27.00
CA LEU A 114 19.83 10.75 27.75
C LEU A 114 20.49 9.46 27.22
N ARG A 115 20.82 9.38 25.93
CA ARG A 115 21.57 8.25 25.34
C ARG A 115 23.00 8.14 25.86
N LYS A 116 23.53 9.14 26.58
CA LYS A 116 24.83 9.05 27.24
C LYS A 116 24.77 8.24 28.54
N GLU A 117 23.58 7.91 29.05
CA GLU A 117 23.34 6.99 30.18
C GLU A 117 23.88 7.43 31.56
N TYR A 118 24.24 8.70 31.74
CA TYR A 118 24.67 9.23 33.05
C TYR A 118 23.56 9.95 33.85
N SER A 119 22.59 10.57 33.15
CA SER A 119 21.49 11.33 33.75
C SER A 119 20.31 10.44 34.14
N SER A 120 19.60 10.80 35.21
CA SER A 120 18.41 10.06 35.65
C SER A 120 17.23 10.29 34.70
N VAL A 121 16.53 9.20 34.38
CA VAL A 121 15.31 9.21 33.55
C VAL A 121 14.04 9.40 34.40
N ASP A 122 14.15 9.46 35.73
CA ASP A 122 13.00 9.49 36.64
C ASP A 122 12.18 10.79 36.57
N GLN A 123 12.80 11.87 36.11
CA GLN A 123 12.13 13.17 35.98
C GLN A 123 11.40 13.30 34.63
N GLU A 124 11.74 12.47 33.64
CA GLU A 124 11.26 12.63 32.26
C GLU A 124 9.77 12.35 32.11
N LEU A 125 9.24 11.35 32.82
CA LEU A 125 7.80 11.07 32.81
C LEU A 125 6.99 12.22 33.43
N ARG A 126 7.50 12.84 34.51
CA ARG A 126 6.84 14.01 35.12
C ARG A 126 6.85 15.22 34.19
N LEU A 127 7.95 15.43 33.47
CA LEU A 127 8.05 16.48 32.46
C LEU A 127 7.06 16.25 31.32
N LEU A 128 6.97 15.01 30.84
CA LEU A 128 6.01 14.60 29.81
C LEU A 128 4.57 14.85 30.22
N ASP A 129 4.19 14.55 31.47
CA ASP A 129 2.85 14.82 31.99
C ASP A 129 2.50 16.31 31.96
N GLN A 130 3.47 17.20 32.21
CA GLN A 130 3.26 18.65 32.10
C GLN A 130 2.99 19.07 30.64
N PHE A 131 3.79 18.57 29.69
CA PHE A 131 3.59 18.89 28.27
C PHE A 131 2.30 18.29 27.71
N GLN A 132 1.91 17.08 28.12
CA GLN A 132 0.67 16.43 27.72
C GLN A 132 -0.56 17.13 28.31
N LYS A 133 -0.48 17.65 29.54
CA LYS A 133 -1.54 18.49 30.11
C LYS A 133 -1.69 19.81 29.34
N ALA A 134 -0.60 20.39 28.84
CA ALA A 134 -0.63 21.62 28.06
C ALA A 134 -1.13 21.42 26.62
N ASP A 135 -0.70 20.34 25.96
CA ASP A 135 -1.16 19.94 24.62
C ASP A 135 -1.13 18.41 24.51
N SER A 136 -2.28 17.78 24.77
CA SER A 136 -2.43 16.32 24.78
C SER A 136 -2.25 15.66 23.40
N ARG A 137 -2.21 16.48 22.34
CA ARG A 137 -1.98 16.07 20.95
C ARG A 137 -0.56 16.39 20.47
N ASN A 138 0.33 16.79 21.38
CA ASN A 138 1.72 17.04 21.04
C ASN A 138 2.43 15.73 20.66
N PHE A 139 2.52 15.44 19.37
CA PHE A 139 3.16 14.23 18.87
C PHE A 139 4.64 14.14 19.24
N HIS A 140 5.34 15.26 19.46
CA HIS A 140 6.73 15.23 19.91
C HIS A 140 6.85 14.66 21.33
N ALA A 141 5.96 15.07 22.23
CA ALA A 141 5.89 14.54 23.59
C ALA A 141 5.54 13.05 23.58
N TRP A 142 4.57 12.62 22.77
CA TRP A 142 4.25 11.20 22.59
C TRP A 142 5.44 10.39 22.05
N ASN A 143 6.13 10.90 21.03
CA ASN A 143 7.33 10.25 20.49
C ASN A 143 8.45 10.15 21.53
N TYR A 144 8.63 11.20 22.33
CA TYR A 144 9.61 11.22 23.40
C TYR A 144 9.24 10.27 24.54
N ARG A 145 7.94 10.17 24.89
CA ARG A 145 7.43 9.19 25.86
C ARG A 145 7.77 7.76 25.46
N ARG A 146 7.54 7.38 24.20
CA ARG A 146 7.92 6.03 23.72
C ARG A 146 9.42 5.76 23.84
N PHE A 147 10.25 6.77 23.57
CA PHE A 147 11.70 6.67 23.77
C PHE A 147 12.07 6.48 25.24
N VAL A 148 11.49 7.27 26.14
CA VAL A 148 11.70 7.18 27.59
C VAL A 148 11.20 5.86 28.15
N ALA A 149 10.01 5.41 27.76
CA ALA A 149 9.45 4.13 28.18
C ALA A 149 10.36 2.95 27.79
N LYS A 150 10.91 2.99 26.57
CA LYS A 150 11.90 2.00 26.11
C LYS A 150 13.20 2.06 26.92
N LEU A 151 13.73 3.26 27.20
CA LEU A 151 14.94 3.39 28.04
C LEU A 151 14.74 2.86 29.46
N LYS A 152 13.56 3.06 30.04
CA LYS A 152 13.21 2.57 31.39
C LYS A 152 12.77 1.11 31.41
N ASN A 153 12.66 0.44 30.26
CA ASN A 153 12.04 -0.88 30.12
C ASN A 153 10.66 -0.95 30.81
N LEU A 154 9.81 0.07 30.62
CA LEU A 154 8.48 0.08 31.23
C LEU A 154 7.62 -1.07 30.68
N PRO A 155 6.85 -1.75 31.53
CA PRO A 155 5.88 -2.75 31.08
C PRO A 155 4.83 -2.13 30.16
N ALA A 156 4.42 -2.87 29.13
CA ALA A 156 3.42 -2.40 28.19
C ALA A 156 2.07 -2.12 28.87
N GLU A 157 1.74 -2.86 29.93
CA GLU A 157 0.53 -2.69 30.72
C GLU A 157 0.47 -1.31 31.40
N GLU A 158 1.60 -0.76 31.82
CA GLU A 158 1.64 0.59 32.40
C GLU A 158 1.37 1.67 31.35
N GLU A 159 1.94 1.52 30.15
CA GLU A 159 1.68 2.45 29.05
C GLU A 159 0.24 2.32 28.51
N LEU A 160 -0.34 1.10 28.50
CA LEU A 160 -1.76 0.92 28.19
C LEU A 160 -2.64 1.63 29.20
N LYS A 161 -2.38 1.51 30.50
CA LYS A 161 -3.10 2.26 31.55
C LYS A 161 -2.98 3.78 31.35
N TYR A 162 -1.81 4.26 30.97
CA TYR A 162 -1.62 5.68 30.65
C TYR A 162 -2.49 6.11 29.46
N THR A 163 -2.50 5.34 28.36
CA THR A 163 -3.36 5.66 27.21
C THR A 163 -4.84 5.63 27.58
N THR A 164 -5.28 4.67 28.40
CA THR A 164 -6.66 4.60 28.93
C THR A 164 -7.01 5.87 29.68
N SER A 165 -6.18 6.30 30.64
CA SER A 165 -6.42 7.55 31.40
C SER A 165 -6.49 8.78 30.49
N MET A 166 -5.66 8.84 29.45
CA MET A 166 -5.68 9.94 28.48
C MET A 166 -6.93 9.94 27.59
N ILE A 167 -7.47 8.76 27.27
CA ILE A 167 -8.73 8.58 26.53
C ILE A 167 -9.93 8.94 27.41
N GLU A 168 -9.97 8.45 28.65
CA GLU A 168 -11.04 8.76 29.61
C GLU A 168 -11.13 10.27 29.91
N SER A 169 -9.97 10.95 29.96
CA SER A 169 -9.94 12.40 30.12
C SER A 169 -10.40 13.17 28.88
N ASN A 170 -10.20 12.60 27.68
CA ASN A 170 -10.57 13.21 26.40
C ASN A 170 -10.57 12.14 25.30
N PHE A 171 -11.75 11.59 24.99
CA PHE A 171 -11.89 10.52 24.01
C PHE A 171 -11.52 10.98 22.58
N SER A 172 -11.50 12.29 22.31
CA SER A 172 -11.01 12.86 21.04
C SER A 172 -9.50 12.99 20.95
N ASN A 173 -8.76 12.43 21.90
CA ASN A 173 -7.31 12.37 21.83
C ASN A 173 -6.83 11.27 20.88
N TYR A 174 -6.81 11.57 19.57
CA TYR A 174 -6.25 10.67 18.55
C TYR A 174 -4.84 10.16 18.89
N SER A 175 -4.00 10.97 19.54
CA SER A 175 -2.64 10.53 19.89
C SER A 175 -2.64 9.41 20.93
N ALA A 176 -3.58 9.41 21.87
CA ALA A 176 -3.72 8.34 22.85
C ALA A 176 -4.18 7.03 22.18
N TRP A 177 -5.22 7.07 21.34
CA TRP A 177 -5.68 5.94 20.54
C TRP A 177 -4.58 5.37 19.65
N HIS A 178 -3.84 6.24 18.95
CA HIS A 178 -2.73 5.81 18.10
C HIS A 178 -1.63 5.12 18.92
N ASN A 179 -1.19 5.69 20.04
CA ASN A 179 -0.17 5.04 20.87
C ASN A 179 -0.66 3.69 21.43
N ARG A 180 -1.93 3.61 21.83
CA ARG A 180 -2.57 2.35 22.25
C ARG A 180 -2.50 1.29 21.15
N SER A 181 -2.87 1.64 19.92
CA SER A 181 -2.82 0.73 18.76
C SER A 181 -1.39 0.22 18.47
N VAL A 182 -0.38 1.07 18.66
CA VAL A 182 1.04 0.71 18.48
C VAL A 182 1.46 -0.30 19.55
N ILE A 183 1.15 -0.05 20.82
CA ILE A 183 1.49 -0.93 21.94
C ILE A 183 0.83 -2.30 21.76
N LEU A 184 -0.48 -2.32 21.47
CA LEU A 184 -1.22 -3.57 21.25
C LEU A 184 -0.70 -4.33 20.03
N SER A 185 -0.36 -3.64 18.94
CA SER A 185 0.22 -4.28 17.75
C SER A 185 1.56 -4.97 18.04
N HIS A 186 2.36 -4.44 18.97
CA HIS A 186 3.59 -5.11 19.42
C HIS A 186 3.27 -6.32 20.29
N LEU A 187 2.37 -6.18 21.27
CA LEU A 187 1.97 -7.28 22.17
C LEU A 187 1.35 -8.46 21.43
N LEU A 188 0.48 -8.18 20.44
CA LEU A 188 -0.15 -9.20 19.61
C LEU A 188 0.85 -9.94 18.70
N LYS A 189 2.01 -9.34 18.40
CA LYS A 189 3.09 -10.00 17.64
C LYS A 189 4.02 -10.82 18.54
N GLU A 190 4.32 -10.33 19.74
CA GLU A 190 5.29 -10.97 20.65
C GLU A 190 4.72 -12.18 21.41
N ASN A 191 3.41 -12.22 21.65
CA ASN A 191 2.73 -13.33 22.36
C ASN A 191 1.68 -14.07 21.50
N PRO A 192 2.08 -14.79 20.44
CA PRO A 192 1.14 -15.54 19.59
C PRO A 192 0.55 -16.80 20.25
N GLN A 193 1.02 -17.22 21.44
CA GLN A 193 0.65 -18.51 22.05
C GLN A 193 -0.72 -18.56 22.75
N GLY A 194 -1.54 -17.51 22.66
CA GLY A 194 -2.89 -17.50 23.21
C GLY A 194 -3.90 -16.92 22.23
N LEU A 195 -4.49 -17.74 21.38
CA LEU A 195 -5.63 -17.32 20.55
C LEU A 195 -6.76 -16.72 21.42
N ASP A 196 -7.02 -17.34 22.57
CA ASP A 196 -7.99 -16.86 23.56
C ASP A 196 -7.61 -15.50 24.17
N SER A 197 -6.30 -15.20 24.31
CA SER A 197 -5.87 -13.89 24.82
C SER A 197 -6.07 -12.78 23.79
N LYS A 198 -5.81 -13.05 22.49
CA LYS A 198 -6.09 -12.10 21.41
C LYS A 198 -7.58 -11.75 21.32
N HIS A 199 -8.45 -12.75 21.35
CA HIS A 199 -9.90 -12.53 21.29
C HIS A 199 -10.41 -11.68 22.47
N ASN A 200 -9.94 -11.98 23.68
CA ASN A 200 -10.32 -11.24 24.88
C ASN A 200 -9.83 -9.78 24.82
N VAL A 201 -8.57 -9.55 24.42
CA VAL A 201 -8.03 -8.20 24.26
C VAL A 201 -8.84 -7.42 23.22
N LEU A 202 -9.10 -7.99 22.04
CA LEU A 202 -9.87 -7.29 21.01
C LEU A 202 -11.30 -6.99 21.48
N LYS A 203 -11.94 -7.90 22.22
CA LYS A 203 -13.27 -7.68 22.80
C LYS A 203 -13.28 -6.49 23.76
N GLU A 204 -12.33 -6.43 24.70
CA GLU A 204 -12.21 -5.30 25.64
C GLU A 204 -11.97 -3.97 24.90
N GLU A 205 -11.21 -4.00 23.81
CA GLU A 205 -10.95 -2.81 23.00
C GLU A 205 -12.17 -2.37 22.16
N TYR A 206 -13.00 -3.31 21.70
CA TYR A 206 -14.30 -2.99 21.10
C TYR A 206 -15.20 -2.30 22.12
N ASP A 207 -15.33 -2.86 23.33
CA ASP A 207 -16.13 -2.27 24.40
C ASP A 207 -15.64 -0.84 24.74
N LEU A 208 -14.32 -0.63 24.79
CA LEU A 208 -13.72 0.68 25.04
C LEU A 208 -14.02 1.68 23.91
N VAL A 209 -13.85 1.28 22.65
CA VAL A 209 -14.07 2.20 21.51
C VAL A 209 -15.54 2.51 21.32
N HIS A 210 -16.44 1.56 21.55
CA HIS A 210 -17.89 1.78 21.47
C HIS A 210 -18.34 2.87 22.44
N GLN A 211 -17.79 2.93 23.65
CA GLN A 211 -18.07 4.01 24.60
C GLN A 211 -17.75 5.38 23.99
N ALA A 212 -16.61 5.51 23.29
CA ALA A 212 -16.25 6.76 22.62
C ALA A 212 -17.16 7.06 21.42
N LEU A 213 -17.39 6.07 20.54
CA LEU A 213 -18.19 6.20 19.34
C LEU A 213 -19.64 6.61 19.62
N PHE A 214 -20.25 6.02 20.66
CA PHE A 214 -21.65 6.30 21.00
C PHE A 214 -21.83 7.49 21.94
N THR A 215 -20.74 7.97 22.59
CA THR A 215 -20.77 9.19 23.41
C THR A 215 -20.69 10.45 22.54
N ASP A 216 -19.73 10.49 21.61
CA ASP A 216 -19.61 11.59 20.65
C ASP A 216 -19.30 11.03 19.27
N PRO A 217 -20.35 10.74 18.51
CA PRO A 217 -20.18 10.09 17.23
C PRO A 217 -19.51 11.01 16.19
N ASP A 218 -19.55 12.34 16.34
CA ASP A 218 -18.89 13.27 15.41
C ASP A 218 -17.35 13.24 15.52
N ASP A 219 -16.78 12.67 16.60
CA ASP A 219 -15.34 12.54 16.79
C ASP A 219 -14.73 11.36 16.00
N GLN A 220 -13.86 11.70 15.06
CA GLN A 220 -13.20 10.73 14.17
C GLN A 220 -12.21 9.81 14.88
N SER A 221 -11.71 10.17 16.07
CA SER A 221 -10.63 9.45 16.73
C SER A 221 -11.00 8.00 17.05
N GLY A 222 -12.18 7.80 17.63
CA GLY A 222 -12.74 6.47 17.89
C GLY A 222 -12.95 5.68 16.60
N TRP A 223 -13.45 6.31 15.53
CA TRP A 223 -13.70 5.64 14.25
C TRP A 223 -12.44 5.10 13.58
N PHE A 224 -11.34 5.87 13.63
CA PHE A 224 -10.06 5.39 13.12
C PHE A 224 -9.47 4.26 13.96
N TYR A 225 -9.67 4.29 15.28
CA TYR A 225 -9.27 3.19 16.15
C TYR A 225 -10.11 1.93 15.92
N HIS A 226 -11.42 2.08 15.73
CA HIS A 226 -12.33 1.01 15.35
C HIS A 226 -11.93 0.38 14.00
N LEU A 227 -11.59 1.20 13.01
CA LEU A 227 -11.05 0.72 11.73
C LEU A 227 -9.78 -0.12 11.92
N TRP A 228 -8.89 0.28 12.83
CA TRP A 228 -7.72 -0.51 13.18
C TRP A 228 -8.12 -1.85 13.83
N LEU A 229 -9.09 -1.86 14.76
CA LEU A 229 -9.61 -3.09 15.36
C LEU A 229 -10.20 -4.03 14.31
N LEU A 230 -11.01 -3.52 13.37
CA LEU A 230 -11.54 -4.30 12.25
C LEU A 230 -10.43 -4.95 11.44
N ALA A 231 -9.32 -4.23 11.18
CA ALA A 231 -8.17 -4.79 10.49
C ALA A 231 -7.48 -5.90 11.32
N GLN A 232 -7.36 -5.75 12.64
CA GLN A 232 -6.80 -6.79 13.51
C GLN A 232 -7.69 -8.03 13.58
N THR A 233 -9.02 -7.85 13.59
CA THR A 233 -10.02 -8.92 13.61
C THR A 233 -10.07 -9.66 12.27
N ALA A 234 -10.01 -8.94 11.14
CA ALA A 234 -10.01 -9.53 9.81
C ALA A 234 -8.68 -10.24 9.47
N ALA A 235 -7.55 -9.76 10.01
CA ALA A 235 -6.23 -10.28 9.67
C ALA A 235 -6.13 -11.80 9.86
N PRO A 236 -5.65 -12.55 8.85
CA PRO A 236 -5.40 -13.98 8.99
C PRO A 236 -4.21 -14.21 9.95
N ASP A 237 -4.30 -15.24 10.80
CA ASP A 237 -3.25 -15.51 11.80
C ASP A 237 -1.98 -16.09 11.17
N ALA A 238 -2.15 -16.78 10.04
CA ALA A 238 -1.09 -17.36 9.22
C ALA A 238 -1.44 -17.17 7.74
N PRO A 239 -0.44 -16.96 6.86
CA PRO A 239 -0.69 -16.77 5.45
C PRO A 239 -1.27 -18.06 4.86
N SER A 240 -2.28 -17.91 4.01
CA SER A 240 -2.91 -19.00 3.28
C SER A 240 -2.84 -18.74 1.78
N LEU A 241 -2.49 -19.77 1.02
CA LEU A 241 -2.55 -19.71 -0.43
C LEU A 241 -4.03 -19.71 -0.86
N ILE A 242 -4.47 -18.66 -1.55
CA ILE A 242 -5.85 -18.52 -2.01
C ILE A 242 -5.99 -18.76 -3.51
N SER A 243 -4.91 -18.58 -4.27
CA SER A 243 -4.88 -18.87 -5.71
C SER A 243 -3.46 -19.14 -6.18
N PHE A 244 -3.31 -19.87 -7.28
CA PHE A 244 -2.03 -20.13 -7.91
C PHE A 244 -2.19 -20.43 -9.39
N TRP A 245 -1.09 -20.23 -10.13
CA TRP A 245 -0.99 -20.60 -11.53
C TRP A 245 0.38 -21.25 -11.80
N PRO A 246 0.48 -22.37 -12.53
CA PRO A 246 -0.59 -23.14 -13.19
C PRO A 246 -1.62 -23.83 -12.27
N ALA A 247 -2.85 -24.04 -12.76
CA ALA A 247 -3.88 -24.75 -12.00
C ALA A 247 -3.55 -26.22 -11.76
N HIS A 248 -4.01 -26.77 -10.63
CA HIS A 248 -3.87 -28.18 -10.32
C HIS A 248 -4.55 -29.06 -11.38
N GLY A 249 -3.84 -30.10 -11.84
CA GLY A 249 -4.32 -31.04 -12.84
C GLY A 249 -4.38 -30.47 -14.27
N SER A 250 -3.91 -29.24 -14.50
CA SER A 250 -3.85 -28.67 -15.85
C SER A 250 -2.79 -29.35 -16.72
N ASP A 251 -3.06 -29.47 -18.03
CA ASP A 251 -2.10 -29.89 -19.05
C ASP A 251 -1.74 -28.67 -19.91
N LEU A 252 -0.48 -28.25 -19.85
CA LEU A 252 0.02 -27.06 -20.52
C LEU A 252 0.95 -27.44 -21.66
N VAL A 253 1.01 -26.60 -22.70
CA VAL A 253 1.99 -26.74 -23.79
C VAL A 253 2.97 -25.57 -23.73
N VAL A 254 4.26 -25.87 -23.71
CA VAL A 254 5.36 -24.88 -23.63
C VAL A 254 6.38 -25.17 -24.75
N SER A 255 7.03 -24.13 -25.29
CA SER A 255 8.09 -24.29 -26.28
C SER A 255 9.41 -24.73 -25.63
N SER A 256 10.28 -25.41 -26.38
CA SER A 256 11.55 -25.96 -25.90
C SER A 256 12.56 -24.95 -25.33
N ASN A 257 12.33 -23.64 -25.52
CA ASN A 257 13.14 -22.55 -24.95
C ASN A 257 12.31 -21.62 -24.03
N GLY A 258 11.07 -22.02 -23.72
CA GLY A 258 10.11 -21.23 -22.97
C GLY A 258 10.32 -21.31 -21.46
N SER A 259 10.16 -20.18 -20.79
CA SER A 259 10.00 -20.12 -19.33
C SER A 259 8.52 -20.09 -18.97
N LEU A 260 8.10 -20.94 -18.03
CA LEU A 260 6.73 -20.98 -17.54
C LEU A 260 6.63 -20.26 -16.19
N PRO A 261 5.83 -19.18 -16.05
CA PRO A 261 5.66 -18.55 -14.75
C PRO A 261 4.99 -19.50 -13.74
N LEU A 262 5.43 -19.44 -12.50
CA LEU A 262 4.76 -20.06 -11.36
C LEU A 262 4.38 -18.93 -10.41
N ILE A 263 3.08 -18.71 -10.22
CA ILE A 263 2.53 -17.62 -9.42
C ILE A 263 1.79 -18.23 -8.23
N LEU A 264 2.11 -17.76 -7.03
CA LEU A 264 1.45 -18.13 -5.79
C LEU A 264 0.85 -16.86 -5.17
N TYR A 265 -0.46 -16.85 -4.95
CA TYR A 265 -1.19 -15.69 -4.44
C TYR A 265 -1.75 -15.98 -3.05
N PHE A 266 -1.38 -15.15 -2.08
CA PHE A 266 -1.73 -15.30 -0.68
C PHE A 266 -2.80 -14.29 -0.24
N ASP A 267 -3.56 -14.64 0.80
CA ASP A 267 -4.53 -13.77 1.47
C ASP A 267 -3.90 -12.54 2.14
N GLN A 268 -2.60 -12.58 2.38
CA GLN A 268 -1.83 -11.48 2.97
C GLN A 268 -0.43 -11.36 2.37
N VAL A 269 0.24 -10.24 2.69
CA VAL A 269 1.63 -10.01 2.28
C VAL A 269 2.55 -11.04 2.93
N VAL A 270 3.34 -11.73 2.11
CA VAL A 270 4.39 -12.66 2.52
C VAL A 270 5.78 -12.04 2.32
N GLU A 271 6.74 -12.43 3.16
CA GLU A 271 8.13 -11.91 3.18
C GLU A 271 8.24 -10.40 3.42
N GLY A 272 7.16 -9.74 3.84
CA GLY A 272 7.09 -8.27 3.94
C GLY A 272 7.21 -7.55 2.59
N LYS A 273 7.01 -8.27 1.47
CA LYS A 273 7.20 -7.73 0.11
C LYS A 273 5.89 -7.56 -0.64
N ALA A 274 5.15 -8.65 -0.85
CA ALA A 274 3.97 -8.65 -1.71
C ALA A 274 2.98 -9.78 -1.39
N GLN A 275 1.75 -9.68 -1.90
CA GLN A 275 0.72 -10.73 -1.80
C GLN A 275 0.93 -11.88 -2.79
N ALA A 276 1.54 -11.62 -3.94
CA ALA A 276 1.87 -12.63 -4.93
C ALA A 276 3.38 -12.87 -5.00
N TRP A 277 3.75 -14.13 -4.89
CA TRP A 277 5.11 -14.63 -5.12
C TRP A 277 5.19 -15.24 -6.51
N MET A 278 6.30 -15.01 -7.22
CA MET A 278 6.47 -15.54 -8.57
C MET A 278 7.91 -15.99 -8.85
N THR A 279 8.01 -17.07 -9.63
CA THR A 279 9.25 -17.54 -10.25
C THR A 279 8.99 -18.06 -11.66
N TYR A 280 10.04 -18.45 -12.38
CA TYR A 280 9.95 -19.07 -13.70
C TYR A 280 10.56 -20.46 -13.70
N LEU A 281 9.81 -21.44 -14.19
CA LEU A 281 10.29 -22.78 -14.48
C LEU A 281 10.95 -22.79 -15.86
N LYS A 282 12.17 -23.30 -15.94
CA LYS A 282 12.91 -23.48 -17.20
C LYS A 282 12.93 -24.96 -17.55
N PHE A 283 12.68 -25.25 -18.82
CA PHE A 283 12.72 -26.61 -19.34
C PHE A 283 14.01 -26.85 -20.14
N PRO A 284 14.51 -28.10 -20.19
CA PRO A 284 15.67 -28.44 -21.02
C PRO A 284 15.39 -28.19 -22.51
N GLU A 285 16.42 -27.79 -23.24
CA GLU A 285 16.33 -27.71 -24.71
C GLU A 285 16.16 -29.12 -25.29
N LEU A 286 15.12 -29.28 -26.11
CA LEU A 286 14.79 -30.53 -26.78
C LEU A 286 15.39 -30.56 -28.19
N GLY A 287 15.79 -31.74 -28.65
CA GLY A 287 16.21 -31.94 -30.04
C GLY A 287 15.05 -31.74 -31.03
N ASN A 288 15.35 -31.52 -32.31
CA ASN A 288 14.33 -31.33 -33.34
C ASN A 288 13.34 -32.51 -33.38
N ASN A 289 12.04 -32.19 -33.37
CA ASN A 289 10.90 -33.11 -33.44
C ASN A 289 10.66 -33.99 -32.20
N SER A 290 11.24 -33.68 -31.04
CA SER A 290 10.86 -34.33 -29.79
C SER A 290 9.78 -33.55 -29.03
N SER A 291 8.79 -34.28 -28.51
CA SER A 291 7.83 -33.79 -27.52
C SER A 291 8.02 -34.59 -26.25
N GLU A 292 8.34 -33.92 -25.15
CA GLU A 292 8.42 -34.55 -23.83
C GLU A 292 7.31 -34.04 -22.92
N VAL A 293 6.88 -34.88 -21.99
CA VAL A 293 5.83 -34.55 -21.02
C VAL A 293 6.45 -34.61 -19.64
N TYR A 294 6.38 -33.49 -18.92
CA TYR A 294 6.86 -33.33 -17.57
C TYR A 294 5.66 -33.23 -16.62
N THR A 295 5.61 -34.10 -15.62
CA THR A 295 4.69 -33.93 -14.49
C THR A 295 5.43 -33.20 -13.38
N ILE A 296 4.96 -32.01 -13.03
CA ILE A 296 5.58 -31.14 -12.03
C ILE A 296 4.75 -31.18 -10.77
N GLU A 297 5.40 -31.49 -9.64
CA GLU A 297 4.82 -31.41 -8.31
C GLU A 297 5.39 -30.21 -7.57
N VAL A 298 4.52 -29.30 -7.14
CA VAL A 298 4.88 -28.16 -6.30
C VAL A 298 4.44 -28.48 -4.89
N SER A 299 5.41 -28.50 -3.96
CA SER A 299 5.18 -28.73 -2.53
C SER A 299 5.59 -27.48 -1.75
N LEU A 300 4.60 -26.84 -1.11
CA LEU A 300 4.80 -25.76 -0.16
C LEU A 300 4.73 -26.36 1.25
N GLY A 301 5.85 -26.35 1.98
CA GLY A 301 5.93 -26.81 3.37
C GLY A 301 6.01 -25.67 4.37
N GLN A 302 6.42 -25.96 5.62
CA GLN A 302 6.95 -24.96 6.55
C GLN A 302 8.32 -24.49 6.05
N VAL A 303 8.32 -23.67 5.00
CA VAL A 303 9.53 -23.11 4.41
C VAL A 303 9.83 -21.78 5.09
N ASN A 304 11.08 -21.56 5.54
CA ASN A 304 11.53 -20.31 6.17
C ASN A 304 11.42 -19.05 5.27
N GLY A 305 11.03 -19.21 4.00
CA GLY A 305 10.82 -18.11 3.06
C GLY A 305 9.42 -17.48 3.18
N ILE A 306 8.35 -18.28 3.15
CA ILE A 306 6.98 -17.75 3.06
C ILE A 306 6.42 -17.50 4.46
N ILE A 307 6.76 -16.33 5.01
CA ILE A 307 6.40 -15.89 6.35
C ILE A 307 5.55 -14.62 6.26
N SER A 308 4.51 -14.48 7.09
CA SER A 308 3.72 -13.24 7.18
C SER A 308 4.57 -12.06 7.68
N SER A 309 4.04 -10.84 7.56
CA SER A 309 4.64 -9.67 8.21
C SER A 309 4.71 -9.76 9.74
N SER A 310 3.95 -10.69 10.35
CA SER A 310 3.96 -10.97 11.79
C SER A 310 4.92 -12.10 12.20
N GLY A 311 5.57 -12.79 11.26
CA GLY A 311 6.49 -13.89 11.57
C GLY A 311 5.85 -15.29 11.54
N SER A 312 4.57 -15.40 11.18
CA SER A 312 3.87 -16.69 11.08
C SER A 312 4.22 -17.41 9.78
N SER A 313 4.55 -18.70 9.87
CA SER A 313 4.72 -19.58 8.69
C SER A 313 3.38 -19.92 8.04
N LEU A 314 3.41 -20.41 6.80
CA LEU A 314 2.25 -20.91 6.06
C LEU A 314 1.35 -21.80 6.94
N SER A 315 0.04 -21.55 6.88
CA SER A 315 -0.96 -22.22 7.74
C SER A 315 -0.88 -23.74 7.64
N LEU A 316 -0.77 -24.28 6.41
CA LEU A 316 -0.73 -25.72 6.14
C LEU A 316 0.19 -26.03 4.96
N PRO A 317 0.87 -27.19 4.96
CA PRO A 317 1.61 -27.66 3.80
C PRO A 317 0.65 -27.97 2.65
N LEU A 318 0.92 -27.42 1.47
CA LEU A 318 0.09 -27.56 0.28
C LEU A 318 0.87 -28.26 -0.82
N ARG A 319 0.23 -29.19 -1.52
CA ARG A 319 0.79 -29.85 -2.69
C ARG A 319 -0.17 -29.77 -3.85
N PHE A 320 0.35 -29.42 -5.02
CA PHE A 320 -0.40 -29.49 -6.27
C PHE A 320 0.52 -29.94 -7.39
N THR A 321 -0.07 -30.64 -8.34
CA THR A 321 0.60 -31.13 -9.55
C THR A 321 -0.01 -30.53 -10.80
N PHE A 322 0.77 -30.37 -11.85
CA PHE A 322 0.32 -30.07 -13.20
C PHE A 322 1.25 -30.71 -14.22
N THR A 323 0.76 -30.89 -15.44
CA THR A 323 1.48 -31.53 -16.53
C THR A 323 1.87 -30.48 -17.55
N THR A 324 3.09 -30.57 -18.09
CA THR A 324 3.58 -29.69 -19.15
C THR A 324 4.18 -30.51 -20.28
N ARG A 325 3.62 -30.35 -21.48
CA ARG A 325 4.16 -30.88 -22.74
C ARG A 325 5.09 -29.85 -23.37
N VAL A 326 6.38 -30.16 -23.41
CA VAL A 326 7.38 -29.31 -24.06
C VAL A 326 7.56 -29.76 -25.50
N GLN A 327 7.38 -28.84 -26.44
CA GLN A 327 7.48 -29.11 -27.89
C GLN A 327 8.63 -28.30 -28.50
N SER A 328 9.45 -28.94 -29.33
CA SER A 328 10.44 -28.23 -30.15
C SER A 328 9.73 -27.39 -31.21
N THR A 329 9.88 -26.07 -31.16
CA THR A 329 9.40 -25.19 -32.23
C THR A 329 10.40 -25.23 -33.40
N PRO A 330 10.01 -25.59 -34.63
CA PRO A 330 10.90 -25.44 -35.78
C PRO A 330 11.31 -23.97 -35.94
N SER A 331 12.59 -23.77 -36.30
CA SER A 331 13.25 -22.47 -36.48
C SER A 331 12.34 -21.36 -37.02
N GLU A 332 12.27 -20.26 -36.27
CA GLU A 332 11.76 -18.91 -36.63
C GLU A 332 10.36 -18.77 -37.25
N HIS A 333 9.57 -19.85 -37.37
CA HIS A 333 8.22 -19.78 -37.98
C HIS A 333 7.08 -20.32 -37.11
N SER A 334 7.34 -20.62 -35.83
CA SER A 334 6.30 -21.11 -34.93
C SER A 334 6.40 -20.56 -33.50
N GLU A 335 6.48 -19.24 -33.34
CA GLU A 335 5.97 -18.60 -32.11
C GLU A 335 4.45 -18.43 -32.27
N GLY A 336 3.69 -19.00 -31.35
CA GLY A 336 2.23 -18.96 -31.38
C GLY A 336 1.66 -17.53 -31.42
N ILE A 337 0.77 -17.33 -32.39
CA ILE A 337 -0.39 -16.41 -32.41
C ILE A 337 -0.13 -14.92 -32.76
N VAL A 338 1.10 -14.42 -32.88
CA VAL A 338 1.36 -13.12 -33.56
C VAL A 338 2.13 -13.33 -34.86
N THR A 339 1.63 -14.26 -35.69
CA THR A 339 2.07 -14.42 -37.07
C THR A 339 1.53 -13.28 -37.91
N MET A 340 2.34 -12.22 -38.03
CA MET A 340 2.27 -11.09 -38.98
C MET A 340 1.01 -10.19 -39.02
N LYS A 341 -0.17 -10.62 -38.55
CA LYS A 341 -1.42 -9.86 -38.67
C LYS A 341 -1.67 -8.97 -37.45
N MET A 342 -2.05 -7.72 -37.70
CA MET A 342 -2.47 -6.75 -36.68
C MET A 342 -3.70 -7.26 -35.90
N LEU A 343 -3.69 -7.10 -34.58
CA LEU A 343 -4.82 -7.47 -33.73
C LEU A 343 -5.90 -6.39 -33.81
N SER A 344 -7.17 -6.80 -33.93
CA SER A 344 -8.31 -5.89 -34.02
C SER A 344 -9.24 -6.05 -32.82
N TRP A 345 -9.50 -4.95 -32.11
CA TRP A 345 -10.44 -4.91 -30.96
C TRP A 345 -11.91 -4.72 -31.37
N LYS A 346 -12.23 -4.85 -32.67
CA LYS A 346 -13.60 -4.77 -33.17
C LYS A 346 -14.42 -5.95 -32.66
N ASP A 347 -15.67 -5.68 -32.29
CA ASP A 347 -16.56 -6.68 -31.67
C ASP A 347 -16.83 -7.89 -32.58
N GLU A 348 -16.68 -7.73 -33.90
CA GLU A 348 -16.82 -8.79 -34.93
C GLU A 348 -15.77 -9.91 -34.82
N GLU A 349 -14.59 -9.63 -34.25
CA GLU A 349 -13.49 -10.59 -34.09
C GLU A 349 -13.66 -11.49 -32.85
N PHE A 350 -14.71 -11.25 -32.07
CA PHE A 350 -14.98 -11.97 -30.82
C PHE A 350 -16.26 -12.78 -30.91
N CYS A 351 -16.18 -14.06 -30.57
CA CYS A 351 -17.33 -14.96 -30.56
C CYS A 351 -17.56 -15.60 -29.19
N ARG A 352 -18.83 -15.92 -28.90
CA ARG A 352 -19.22 -16.75 -27.76
C ARG A 352 -19.42 -18.19 -28.24
N ASN A 353 -18.78 -19.13 -27.58
CA ASN A 353 -19.02 -20.55 -27.79
C ASN A 353 -19.24 -21.23 -26.42
N GLU A 354 -20.50 -21.54 -26.11
CA GLU A 354 -20.91 -22.09 -24.82
C GLU A 354 -20.40 -23.53 -24.60
N GLU A 355 -20.20 -24.31 -25.66
CA GLU A 355 -19.74 -25.71 -25.57
C GLU A 355 -18.26 -25.83 -25.14
N VAL A 356 -17.44 -24.82 -25.46
CA VAL A 356 -15.99 -24.83 -25.16
C VAL A 356 -15.69 -24.25 -23.78
N LEU A 357 -16.54 -23.35 -23.27
CA LEU A 357 -16.42 -22.81 -21.90
C LEU A 357 -16.61 -23.88 -20.82
N GLN A 358 -17.29 -24.99 -21.14
CA GLN A 358 -17.44 -26.14 -20.25
C GLN A 358 -16.08 -26.77 -19.84
N TYR A 359 -15.04 -26.63 -20.68
CA TYR A 359 -13.69 -27.14 -20.40
C TYR A 359 -12.77 -26.08 -19.79
N PHE A 360 -13.20 -24.82 -19.73
CA PHE A 360 -12.43 -23.75 -19.12
C PHE A 360 -12.44 -23.93 -17.61
N ASN A 361 -11.28 -24.20 -17.00
CA ASN A 361 -11.16 -24.22 -15.55
C ASN A 361 -10.46 -22.92 -15.10
N PRO A 362 -11.20 -21.85 -14.73
CA PRO A 362 -10.59 -20.73 -14.05
C PRO A 362 -9.86 -21.29 -12.84
N CYS A 363 -8.65 -20.82 -12.56
CA CYS A 363 -7.76 -21.33 -11.51
C CYS A 363 -8.32 -21.04 -10.10
N ILE A 364 -9.52 -21.54 -9.81
CA ILE A 364 -10.19 -21.52 -8.53
C ILE A 364 -9.61 -22.69 -7.74
N LEU A 365 -9.15 -22.41 -6.52
CA LEU A 365 -8.58 -23.41 -5.63
C LEU A 365 -9.51 -24.64 -5.56
N PRO A 366 -9.04 -25.86 -5.90
CA PRO A 366 -9.83 -27.07 -5.77
C PRO A 366 -10.46 -27.19 -4.38
N SER A 367 -11.73 -27.58 -4.32
CA SER A 367 -12.51 -27.74 -3.08
C SER A 367 -11.83 -28.66 -2.05
N ASP A 368 -10.98 -29.58 -2.50
CA ASP A 368 -10.20 -30.48 -1.64
C ASP A 368 -9.02 -29.77 -0.94
N LEU A 369 -8.43 -28.73 -1.56
CA LEU A 369 -7.43 -27.87 -0.91
C LEU A 369 -8.08 -26.88 0.06
N GLN A 370 -9.33 -26.47 -0.20
CA GLN A 370 -10.14 -25.69 0.76
C GLN A 370 -10.50 -26.52 2.02
N ARG A 371 -10.70 -27.83 1.90
CA ARG A 371 -11.04 -28.72 3.05
C ARG A 371 -9.91 -28.80 4.08
N ILE A 372 -8.66 -28.92 3.64
CA ILE A 372 -7.50 -29.03 4.54
C ILE A 372 -7.35 -27.75 5.38
N ASN A 373 -7.73 -26.58 4.83
CA ASN A 373 -7.69 -25.30 5.54
C ASN A 373 -8.77 -25.11 6.62
N LYS A 374 -9.86 -25.91 6.57
CA LYS A 374 -11.03 -25.75 7.48
C LYS A 374 -10.85 -26.40 8.84
N ASP A 375 -10.13 -27.51 8.92
CA ASP A 375 -10.06 -28.31 10.15
C ASP A 375 -9.14 -27.73 11.22
N CYS A 376 -8.30 -26.73 10.89
CA CYS A 376 -7.25 -26.23 11.77
C CYS A 376 -7.58 -24.92 12.53
N GLN A 377 -8.67 -24.21 12.20
CA GLN A 377 -8.97 -22.85 12.75
C GLN A 377 -10.47 -22.53 12.97
N GLN A 378 -11.31 -23.53 13.24
CA GLN A 378 -12.77 -23.35 13.28
C GLN A 378 -13.26 -22.41 14.40
N THR A 379 -12.57 -22.39 15.55
CA THR A 379 -12.93 -21.53 16.70
C THR A 379 -12.65 -20.05 16.44
N THR A 380 -11.49 -19.72 15.86
CA THR A 380 -11.13 -18.35 15.47
C THR A 380 -12.09 -17.79 14.44
N LEU A 381 -12.34 -18.57 13.37
CA LEU A 381 -13.22 -18.15 12.29
C LEU A 381 -14.64 -17.87 12.81
N LYS A 382 -15.14 -18.75 13.69
CA LYS A 382 -16.44 -18.58 14.35
C LYS A 382 -16.49 -17.28 15.15
N TRP A 383 -15.50 -17.02 15.99
CA TRP A 383 -15.44 -15.77 16.77
C TRP A 383 -15.41 -14.53 15.85
N LYS A 384 -14.57 -14.53 14.81
CA LYS A 384 -14.51 -13.43 13.83
C LYS A 384 -15.89 -13.16 13.22
N LEU A 385 -16.56 -14.21 12.73
CA LEU A 385 -17.89 -14.09 12.13
C LEU A 385 -18.94 -13.57 13.12
N GLU A 386 -18.93 -14.05 14.37
CA GLU A 386 -19.81 -13.55 15.44
C GLU A 386 -19.55 -12.08 15.75
N THR A 387 -18.29 -11.66 15.86
CA THR A 387 -17.90 -10.26 16.06
C THR A 387 -18.37 -9.38 14.90
N PHE A 388 -18.10 -9.75 13.64
CA PHE A 388 -18.57 -8.97 12.50
C PHE A 388 -20.09 -8.89 12.44
N THR A 389 -20.80 -9.99 12.73
CA THR A 389 -22.27 -10.00 12.78
C THR A 389 -22.80 -9.04 13.84
N HIS A 390 -22.20 -9.04 15.03
CA HIS A 390 -22.56 -8.14 16.12
C HIS A 390 -22.31 -6.67 15.74
N GLU A 391 -21.12 -6.34 15.23
CA GLU A 391 -20.80 -4.98 14.78
C GLU A 391 -21.75 -4.52 13.68
N ILE A 392 -22.05 -5.36 12.68
CA ILE A 392 -23.00 -5.04 11.61
C ILE A 392 -24.36 -4.67 12.19
N ALA A 393 -24.87 -5.43 13.18
CA ALA A 393 -26.13 -5.12 13.84
C ALA A 393 -26.07 -3.75 14.55
N LEU A 394 -25.02 -3.51 15.35
CA LEU A 394 -24.83 -2.25 16.07
C LEU A 394 -24.81 -1.04 15.12
N PHE A 395 -24.09 -1.11 14.00
CA PHE A 395 -24.02 0.02 13.07
C PHE A 395 -25.28 0.19 12.23
N ARG A 396 -26.02 -0.87 11.94
CA ARG A 396 -27.36 -0.74 11.34
C ARG A 396 -28.31 -0.02 12.29
N ASP A 397 -28.34 -0.39 13.56
CA ASP A 397 -29.17 0.25 14.59
C ASP A 397 -28.76 1.73 14.77
N LEU A 398 -27.46 2.02 14.86
CA LEU A 398 -26.95 3.39 14.93
C LEU A 398 -27.45 4.25 13.76
N LEU A 399 -27.35 3.75 12.52
CA LEU A 399 -27.78 4.48 11.33
C LEU A 399 -29.30 4.69 11.29
N LEU A 400 -30.08 3.76 11.85
CA LEU A 400 -31.53 3.91 11.98
C LEU A 400 -31.91 5.01 12.97
N GLU A 401 -31.27 5.07 14.14
CA GLU A 401 -31.52 6.11 15.15
C GLU A 401 -31.13 7.50 14.64
N MET A 402 -30.03 7.58 13.90
CA MET A 402 -29.50 8.83 13.38
C MET A 402 -30.34 9.50 12.29
N ASN A 403 -31.10 8.72 11.50
CA ASN A 403 -31.94 9.23 10.42
C ASN A 403 -32.98 10.26 10.90
N TRP A 404 -33.22 10.36 12.20
CA TRP A 404 -34.23 11.25 12.76
C TRP A 404 -33.70 12.65 13.14
N GLN A 405 -32.39 12.89 13.33
CA GLN A 405 -31.99 14.14 14.03
C GLN A 405 -30.62 14.83 13.82
N LEU A 406 -29.56 14.30 13.19
CA LEU A 406 -28.25 15.00 13.22
C LEU A 406 -27.31 14.89 11.98
N SER A 407 -26.22 15.65 12.05
CA SER A 407 -25.19 16.04 11.05
C SER A 407 -24.87 15.04 9.90
N CYS A 408 -24.75 15.56 8.65
CA CYS A 408 -24.32 14.80 7.46
C CYS A 408 -22.92 14.15 7.60
N LYS A 409 -22.09 14.61 8.57
CA LYS A 409 -20.72 14.12 8.75
C LYS A 409 -20.68 12.76 9.45
N LEU A 410 -21.56 12.54 10.40
CA LEU A 410 -21.62 11.28 11.11
C LEU A 410 -22.18 10.18 10.22
N LEU A 411 -23.23 10.51 9.47
CA LEU A 411 -23.91 9.56 8.61
C LEU A 411 -22.94 8.91 7.60
N LYS A 412 -22.00 9.69 7.05
CA LYS A 412 -20.99 9.15 6.12
C LYS A 412 -19.97 8.21 6.77
N ILE A 413 -19.53 8.47 8.00
CA ILE A 413 -18.52 7.60 8.65
C ILE A 413 -19.17 6.30 9.10
N GLY A 414 -20.39 6.36 9.65
CA GLY A 414 -21.18 5.19 10.00
C GLY A 414 -21.48 4.31 8.78
N MET A 415 -21.97 4.90 7.67
CA MET A 415 -22.25 4.18 6.42
C MET A 415 -20.99 3.54 5.83
N LEU A 416 -19.85 4.25 5.83
CA LEU A 416 -18.58 3.71 5.34
C LEU A 416 -18.09 2.56 6.23
N THR A 417 -18.26 2.67 7.54
CA THR A 417 -17.92 1.61 8.50
C THR A 417 -18.79 0.38 8.27
N LEU A 418 -20.10 0.54 8.09
CA LEU A 418 -21.01 -0.55 7.77
C LEU A 418 -20.63 -1.23 6.43
N ALA A 419 -20.35 -0.45 5.38
CA ALA A 419 -19.92 -1.02 4.10
C ALA A 419 -18.63 -1.87 4.25
N ARG A 420 -17.65 -1.41 5.04
CA ARG A 420 -16.41 -2.15 5.33
C ARG A 420 -16.66 -3.42 6.14
N LEU A 421 -17.54 -3.35 7.14
CA LEU A 421 -17.95 -4.50 7.95
C LEU A 421 -18.60 -5.59 7.09
N LEU A 422 -19.54 -5.21 6.23
CA LEU A 422 -20.20 -6.12 5.29
C LEU A 422 -19.19 -6.75 4.32
N LEU A 423 -18.23 -5.97 3.82
CA LEU A 423 -17.15 -6.48 2.96
C LEU A 423 -16.25 -7.50 3.68
N ALA A 424 -15.82 -7.18 4.90
CA ALA A 424 -15.00 -8.08 5.70
C ALA A 424 -15.75 -9.37 6.05
N HIS A 425 -17.03 -9.25 6.39
CA HIS A 425 -17.90 -10.40 6.65
C HIS A 425 -18.06 -11.30 5.42
N ASP A 426 -18.33 -10.72 4.25
CA ASP A 426 -18.47 -11.50 3.00
C ASP A 426 -17.16 -12.18 2.59
N ALA A 427 -16.01 -11.54 2.81
CA ALA A 427 -14.70 -12.15 2.60
C ALA A 427 -14.50 -13.37 3.52
N LEU A 428 -14.82 -13.26 4.81
CA LEU A 428 -14.72 -14.38 5.77
C LEU A 428 -15.68 -15.54 5.43
N MET A 429 -16.89 -15.23 4.97
CA MET A 429 -17.88 -16.25 4.59
C MET A 429 -17.45 -17.04 3.34
N LEU A 430 -16.76 -16.40 2.38
CA LEU A 430 -16.23 -17.07 1.19
C LEU A 430 -15.24 -18.20 1.55
N HIS A 431 -14.51 -18.05 2.65
CA HIS A 431 -13.60 -19.09 3.15
C HIS A 431 -14.34 -20.26 3.86
N ASN A 432 -15.61 -20.08 4.24
CA ASN A 432 -16.36 -21.02 5.08
C ASN A 432 -17.28 -21.97 4.27
N THR A 433 -17.94 -21.51 3.22
CA THR A 433 -18.97 -22.31 2.52
C THR A 433 -18.41 -23.13 1.36
N THR A 434 -18.80 -24.41 1.29
CA THR A 434 -18.59 -25.29 0.11
C THR A 434 -19.70 -25.15 -0.94
N SER A 435 -20.78 -24.43 -0.61
CA SER A 435 -21.85 -24.10 -1.54
C SER A 435 -21.72 -22.64 -1.97
N VAL A 436 -22.14 -22.37 -3.20
CA VAL A 436 -22.30 -21.04 -3.78
C VAL A 436 -23.39 -20.29 -3.00
N SER A 437 -23.13 -19.90 -1.76
CA SER A 437 -23.99 -19.01 -1.02
C SER A 437 -23.79 -17.62 -1.59
N GLN A 438 -24.81 -17.09 -2.26
CA GLN A 438 -24.87 -15.70 -2.72
C GLN A 438 -24.34 -14.79 -1.61
N LYS A 439 -23.37 -13.93 -1.93
CA LYS A 439 -22.92 -12.86 -1.04
C LYS A 439 -24.11 -11.97 -0.71
N ALA A 440 -24.71 -12.21 0.46
CA ALA A 440 -26.01 -11.67 0.82
C ALA A 440 -25.99 -10.14 0.94
N ASN A 441 -24.82 -9.55 1.18
CA ASN A 441 -24.66 -8.14 1.48
C ASN A 441 -24.24 -7.27 0.28
N CYS A 442 -23.91 -7.86 -0.88
CA CYS A 442 -23.41 -7.08 -2.03
C CYS A 442 -24.35 -5.93 -2.43
N LYS A 443 -25.65 -6.19 -2.45
CA LYS A 443 -26.65 -5.17 -2.81
C LYS A 443 -26.61 -3.97 -1.85
N GLU A 444 -26.60 -4.25 -0.54
CA GLU A 444 -26.53 -3.21 0.50
C GLU A 444 -25.21 -2.44 0.44
N ILE A 445 -24.07 -3.11 0.21
CA ILE A 445 -22.77 -2.45 0.05
C ILE A 445 -22.80 -1.47 -1.12
N LEU A 446 -23.33 -1.89 -2.28
CA LEU A 446 -23.41 -1.03 -3.46
C LEU A 446 -24.33 0.17 -3.22
N GLU A 447 -25.47 -0.02 -2.57
CA GLU A 447 -26.40 1.07 -2.20
C GLU A 447 -25.73 2.07 -1.24
N LEU A 448 -25.08 1.58 -0.17
CA LEU A 448 -24.34 2.41 0.78
C LEU A 448 -23.26 3.26 0.10
N LEU A 449 -22.46 2.65 -0.80
CA LEU A 449 -21.40 3.36 -1.52
C LEU A 449 -21.95 4.40 -2.49
N GLN A 450 -23.06 4.10 -3.18
CA GLN A 450 -23.73 5.06 -4.06
C GLN A 450 -24.28 6.26 -3.28
N ASP A 451 -24.86 6.02 -2.11
CA ASP A 451 -25.38 7.10 -1.27
C ASP A 451 -24.25 7.91 -0.62
N LEU A 452 -23.13 7.27 -0.25
CA LEU A 452 -21.91 7.96 0.19
C LEU A 452 -21.36 8.90 -0.88
N MET A 453 -21.38 8.50 -2.16
CA MET A 453 -20.95 9.38 -3.26
C MET A 453 -21.82 10.65 -3.37
N LYS A 454 -23.10 10.57 -3.04
CA LYS A 454 -24.02 11.72 -3.01
C LYS A 454 -23.81 12.58 -1.76
N LEU A 455 -23.62 11.94 -0.61
CA LEU A 455 -23.49 12.58 0.70
C LEU A 455 -22.12 13.28 0.88
N ASP A 456 -21.05 12.70 0.35
CA ASP A 456 -19.69 13.23 0.41
C ASP A 456 -19.04 13.27 -0.99
N PRO A 457 -19.44 14.23 -1.84
CA PRO A 457 -18.96 14.32 -3.22
C PRO A 457 -17.46 14.58 -3.31
N THR A 458 -16.85 15.18 -2.28
CA THR A 458 -15.40 15.42 -2.23
C THR A 458 -14.57 14.13 -2.18
N HIS A 459 -15.16 13.03 -1.69
CA HIS A 459 -14.55 11.70 -1.65
C HIS A 459 -15.23 10.70 -2.60
N SER A 460 -16.09 11.17 -3.51
CA SER A 460 -16.84 10.34 -4.47
C SER A 460 -15.96 9.32 -5.19
N ARG A 461 -14.75 9.71 -5.58
CA ARG A 461 -13.79 8.82 -6.26
C ARG A 461 -13.35 7.66 -5.38
N PHE A 462 -13.07 7.91 -4.10
CA PHE A 462 -12.70 6.86 -3.15
C PHE A 462 -13.81 5.82 -3.01
N TYR A 463 -15.07 6.26 -2.90
CA TYR A 463 -16.21 5.34 -2.84
C TYR A 463 -16.43 4.60 -4.16
N LYS A 464 -16.24 5.27 -5.30
CA LYS A 464 -16.34 4.67 -6.63
C LYS A 464 -15.28 3.57 -6.84
N ASP A 465 -14.06 3.78 -6.33
CA ASP A 465 -12.99 2.78 -6.37
C ASP A 465 -13.34 1.54 -5.54
N MET A 466 -13.90 1.76 -4.33
CA MET A 466 -14.42 0.66 -3.52
C MET A 466 -15.55 -0.07 -4.22
N LEU A 467 -16.51 0.67 -4.80
CA LEU A 467 -17.64 0.11 -5.54
C LEU A 467 -17.17 -0.73 -6.73
N SER A 468 -16.15 -0.27 -7.46
CA SER A 468 -15.58 -1.00 -8.60
C SER A 468 -14.92 -2.32 -8.17
N ILE A 469 -14.24 -2.35 -7.01
CA ILE A 469 -13.70 -3.58 -6.44
C ILE A 469 -14.84 -4.57 -6.11
N VAL A 470 -15.93 -4.10 -5.51
CA VAL A 470 -17.09 -4.96 -5.18
C VAL A 470 -17.75 -5.51 -6.44
N LEU A 471 -17.90 -4.70 -7.48
CA LEU A 471 -18.44 -5.13 -8.77
C LEU A 471 -17.53 -6.17 -9.43
N MET A 472 -16.21 -5.92 -9.49
CA MET A 472 -15.23 -6.87 -10.01
C MET A 472 -15.34 -8.20 -9.29
N GLU A 473 -15.37 -8.17 -7.97
CA GLU A 473 -15.51 -9.36 -7.13
C GLU A 473 -16.81 -10.13 -7.43
N GLN A 474 -17.93 -9.44 -7.62
CA GLN A 474 -19.20 -10.06 -8.00
C GLN A 474 -19.15 -10.71 -9.39
N MET A 475 -18.38 -10.11 -10.31
CA MET A 475 -18.23 -10.60 -11.69
C MET A 475 -17.33 -11.83 -11.78
N VAL A 476 -16.23 -11.87 -11.00
CA VAL A 476 -15.17 -12.88 -11.19
C VAL A 476 -15.17 -14.00 -10.15
N SER A 477 -15.86 -13.84 -9.02
CA SER A 477 -15.89 -14.87 -7.94
C SER A 477 -16.74 -16.10 -8.27
N ASN A 478 -17.71 -15.98 -9.17
CA ASN A 478 -18.56 -17.08 -9.62
C ASN A 478 -18.32 -17.40 -11.09
N ARG A 479 -18.08 -18.68 -11.39
CA ARG A 479 -17.93 -19.21 -12.76
C ARG A 479 -19.04 -18.73 -13.70
N ASN A 480 -20.30 -18.86 -13.30
CA ASN A 480 -21.43 -18.51 -14.16
C ASN A 480 -21.45 -17.01 -14.50
N SER A 481 -21.06 -16.15 -13.54
CA SER A 481 -20.92 -14.71 -13.76
C SER A 481 -19.74 -14.43 -14.69
N LEU A 482 -18.59 -15.05 -14.43
CA LEU A 482 -17.34 -14.85 -15.17
C LEU A 482 -17.47 -15.26 -16.64
N GLU A 483 -18.15 -16.38 -16.91
CA GLU A 483 -18.42 -16.88 -18.27
C GLU A 483 -19.12 -15.84 -19.15
N GLY A 484 -19.99 -15.01 -18.55
CA GLY A 484 -20.65 -13.90 -19.26
C GLY A 484 -19.68 -12.84 -19.81
N TYR A 485 -18.46 -12.76 -19.27
CA TYR A 485 -17.42 -11.82 -19.67
C TYR A 485 -16.29 -12.48 -20.46
N CYS A 486 -16.32 -13.80 -20.66
CA CYS A 486 -15.32 -14.54 -21.43
C CYS A 486 -15.71 -14.65 -22.90
N TRP A 487 -14.80 -14.25 -23.79
CA TRP A 487 -14.99 -14.27 -25.24
C TRP A 487 -13.78 -14.92 -25.91
N TYR A 488 -14.00 -15.58 -27.04
CA TYR A 488 -12.88 -16.09 -27.85
C TYR A 488 -12.50 -15.08 -28.91
N TYR A 489 -11.20 -14.85 -29.05
CA TYR A 489 -10.66 -14.08 -30.16
C TYR A 489 -10.32 -15.01 -31.34
N GLY A 490 -10.91 -14.76 -32.51
CA GLY A 490 -10.67 -15.54 -33.74
C GLY A 490 -11.96 -15.90 -34.50
N THR A 491 -11.82 -16.17 -35.80
CA THR A 491 -12.93 -16.53 -36.69
C THR A 491 -13.35 -18.00 -36.52
N SER A 492 -14.65 -18.29 -36.53
CA SER A 492 -15.26 -19.62 -36.31
C SER A 492 -14.80 -20.77 -37.23
N THR A 493 -13.91 -20.51 -38.20
CA THR A 493 -13.43 -21.45 -39.22
C THR A 493 -12.05 -22.05 -38.92
N SER A 494 -11.29 -21.54 -37.94
CA SER A 494 -10.01 -22.12 -37.54
C SER A 494 -10.20 -23.31 -36.59
N SER A 495 -9.44 -24.39 -36.82
CA SER A 495 -9.39 -25.57 -35.95
C SER A 495 -9.35 -25.18 -34.47
N LEU A 496 -10.15 -25.86 -33.63
CA LEU A 496 -10.39 -25.66 -32.19
C LEU A 496 -9.15 -25.52 -31.27
N THR A 497 -7.94 -25.56 -31.81
CA THR A 497 -6.65 -25.58 -31.11
C THR A 497 -5.99 -24.20 -30.95
N GLN A 498 -6.60 -23.10 -31.40
CA GLN A 498 -5.94 -21.77 -31.46
C GLN A 498 -6.71 -20.59 -30.82
N ASN A 499 -7.81 -20.82 -30.09
CA ASN A 499 -8.63 -19.72 -29.57
C ASN A 499 -8.11 -19.18 -28.23
N ILE A 500 -7.71 -17.90 -28.19
CA ILE A 500 -7.36 -17.19 -26.94
C ILE A 500 -8.64 -16.69 -26.28
N ILE A 501 -8.75 -16.88 -24.96
CA ILE A 501 -9.84 -16.33 -24.15
C ILE A 501 -9.51 -14.87 -23.78
N CYS A 502 -10.37 -13.96 -24.22
CA CYS A 502 -10.41 -12.56 -23.86
C CYS A 502 -11.43 -12.32 -22.75
N LEU A 503 -10.97 -11.75 -21.63
CA LEU A 503 -11.83 -11.26 -20.56
C LEU A 503 -12.27 -9.82 -20.90
N ARG A 504 -13.56 -9.64 -21.21
CA ARG A 504 -14.12 -8.36 -21.67
C ARG A 504 -14.85 -7.66 -20.53
N LEU A 505 -14.22 -6.63 -19.98
CA LEU A 505 -14.70 -5.79 -18.89
C LEU A 505 -14.89 -4.33 -19.34
N ASN A 506 -15.28 -4.15 -20.60
CA ASN A 506 -15.42 -2.84 -21.22
C ASN A 506 -16.77 -2.16 -20.89
N ASN A 507 -16.77 -0.82 -20.82
CA ASN A 507 -17.97 0.01 -20.59
C ASN A 507 -18.72 -0.29 -19.28
N LEU A 508 -18.00 -0.66 -18.22
CA LEU A 508 -18.57 -1.01 -16.92
C LEU A 508 -18.49 0.16 -15.90
N SER A 509 -17.98 1.32 -16.33
CA SER A 509 -17.72 2.48 -15.46
C SER A 509 -16.84 2.12 -14.26
N LEU A 510 -15.87 1.22 -14.46
CA LEU A 510 -14.93 0.81 -13.42
C LEU A 510 -13.87 1.89 -13.21
N SER A 511 -13.67 2.30 -11.97
CA SER A 511 -12.65 3.28 -11.61
C SER A 511 -11.38 2.64 -11.07
N ARG A 512 -11.45 1.35 -10.69
CA ARG A 512 -10.36 0.52 -10.18
C ARG A 512 -10.60 -0.96 -10.49
N ILE A 513 -9.52 -1.71 -10.72
CA ILE A 513 -9.52 -3.17 -10.90
C ILE A 513 -9.10 -3.84 -9.58
N GLY A 514 -9.66 -5.02 -9.30
CA GLY A 514 -9.34 -5.84 -8.12
C GLY A 514 -9.56 -7.32 -8.40
N SER A 515 -9.57 -8.13 -7.33
CA SER A 515 -9.86 -9.58 -7.38
C SER A 515 -8.89 -10.37 -8.26
N PHE A 516 -7.60 -9.99 -8.25
CA PHE A 516 -6.59 -10.54 -9.14
C PHE A 516 -6.29 -12.02 -8.90
N GLU A 517 -6.57 -12.53 -7.70
CA GLU A 517 -6.53 -13.94 -7.34
C GLU A 517 -7.39 -14.80 -8.29
N HIS A 518 -8.44 -14.25 -8.88
CA HIS A 518 -9.31 -14.94 -9.84
C HIS A 518 -8.86 -14.79 -11.30
N LEU A 519 -7.84 -13.97 -11.57
CA LEU A 519 -7.47 -13.52 -12.92
C LEU A 519 -6.09 -13.99 -13.39
N LEU A 520 -5.35 -14.75 -12.58
CA LEU A 520 -3.96 -15.18 -12.90
C LEU A 520 -3.80 -15.92 -14.24
N TRP A 521 -4.88 -16.50 -14.76
CA TRP A 521 -4.91 -17.23 -16.02
C TRP A 521 -5.02 -16.32 -17.27
N VAL A 522 -5.43 -15.06 -17.11
CA VAL A 522 -5.83 -14.17 -18.21
C VAL A 522 -4.66 -13.86 -19.14
N GLN A 523 -4.87 -14.05 -20.44
CA GLN A 523 -3.91 -13.70 -21.51
C GLN A 523 -4.32 -12.44 -22.28
N MET A 524 -5.63 -12.18 -22.39
CA MET A 524 -6.18 -11.05 -23.12
C MET A 524 -7.27 -10.41 -22.29
N ILE A 525 -7.19 -9.10 -22.08
CA ILE A 525 -8.19 -8.34 -21.32
C ILE A 525 -8.57 -7.06 -22.05
N ASP A 526 -9.88 -6.81 -22.13
CA ASP A 526 -10.45 -5.58 -22.69
C ASP A 526 -11.08 -4.75 -21.55
N LEU A 527 -10.48 -3.61 -21.23
CA LEU A 527 -10.92 -2.66 -20.20
C LEU A 527 -11.36 -1.33 -20.81
N ARG A 528 -11.68 -1.30 -22.11
CA ARG A 528 -12.01 -0.05 -22.80
C ARG A 528 -13.26 0.64 -22.24
N GLY A 529 -13.28 1.97 -22.28
CA GLY A 529 -14.47 2.75 -21.91
C GLY A 529 -14.80 2.69 -20.41
N ASN A 530 -13.78 2.67 -19.56
CA ASN A 530 -13.92 2.71 -18.11
C ASN A 530 -13.39 4.05 -17.57
N GLU A 531 -13.26 4.18 -16.26
CA GLU A 531 -12.82 5.41 -15.60
C GLU A 531 -11.45 5.26 -14.92
N LEU A 532 -10.61 4.32 -15.36
CA LEU A 532 -9.35 3.98 -14.69
C LEU A 532 -8.35 5.14 -14.71
N ARG A 533 -7.68 5.38 -13.58
CA ARG A 533 -6.59 6.37 -13.43
C ARG A 533 -5.22 5.74 -13.12
N SER A 534 -5.23 4.47 -12.74
CA SER A 534 -4.04 3.66 -12.46
C SER A 534 -4.38 2.21 -12.84
N ILE A 535 -3.34 1.45 -13.21
CA ILE A 535 -3.43 0.02 -13.49
C ILE A 535 -2.69 -0.85 -12.46
N GLU A 536 -2.43 -0.27 -11.28
CA GLU A 536 -1.77 -0.99 -10.17
C GLU A 536 -2.50 -2.29 -9.81
N GLY A 537 -1.72 -3.33 -9.61
CA GLY A 537 -2.17 -4.71 -9.39
C GLY A 537 -2.13 -5.57 -10.65
N LEU A 538 -2.23 -4.98 -11.86
CA LEU A 538 -2.14 -5.75 -13.11
C LEU A 538 -0.79 -6.44 -13.28
N GLU A 539 0.27 -5.98 -12.61
CA GLU A 539 1.58 -6.62 -12.67
C GLU A 539 1.56 -8.10 -12.25
N VAL A 540 0.55 -8.57 -11.52
CA VAL A 540 0.45 -9.99 -11.15
C VAL A 540 0.03 -10.89 -12.32
N LEU A 541 -0.55 -10.32 -13.38
CA LEU A 541 -1.05 -11.04 -14.56
C LEU A 541 0.07 -11.37 -15.54
N GLN A 542 1.02 -12.23 -15.14
CA GLN A 542 2.25 -12.51 -15.89
C GLN A 542 2.06 -13.21 -17.24
N ARG A 543 0.83 -13.66 -17.54
CA ARG A 543 0.45 -14.22 -18.83
C ARG A 543 -0.15 -13.19 -19.80
N LEU A 544 -0.41 -11.98 -19.31
CA LEU A 544 -1.09 -10.95 -20.08
C LEU A 544 -0.26 -10.60 -21.31
N THR A 545 -0.85 -10.85 -22.48
CA THR A 545 -0.25 -10.69 -23.79
C THR A 545 -0.91 -9.54 -24.55
N CYS A 546 -2.22 -9.36 -24.36
CA CYS A 546 -3.02 -8.33 -25.02
C CYS A 546 -3.84 -7.54 -24.01
N LEU A 547 -3.68 -6.22 -23.98
CA LEU A 547 -4.32 -5.33 -23.02
C LEU A 547 -4.93 -4.13 -23.74
N ASN A 548 -6.24 -3.94 -23.62
CA ASN A 548 -6.92 -2.73 -24.06
C ASN A 548 -7.33 -1.86 -22.86
N LEU A 549 -6.79 -0.64 -22.80
CA LEU A 549 -7.05 0.41 -21.82
C LEU A 549 -7.61 1.68 -22.49
N SER A 550 -8.04 1.59 -23.75
CA SER A 550 -8.54 2.75 -24.49
C SER A 550 -9.75 3.40 -23.80
N HIS A 551 -9.94 4.70 -24.00
CA HIS A 551 -11.07 5.43 -23.42
C HIS A 551 -11.15 5.27 -21.89
N ASN A 552 -10.07 5.62 -21.19
CA ASN A 552 -9.98 5.69 -19.74
C ASN A 552 -9.48 7.09 -19.31
N ASN A 553 -9.15 7.27 -18.03
CA ASN A 553 -8.73 8.54 -17.45
C ASN A 553 -7.25 8.49 -16.99
N LEU A 554 -6.38 7.81 -17.72
CA LEU A 554 -4.96 7.71 -17.39
C LEU A 554 -4.26 9.02 -17.76
N ILE A 555 -3.65 9.69 -16.78
CA ILE A 555 -3.12 11.07 -16.94
C ILE A 555 -1.58 11.10 -17.03
N SER A 556 -0.90 10.22 -16.31
CA SER A 556 0.55 10.21 -16.17
C SER A 556 1.14 8.93 -16.76
N PHE A 557 2.44 8.97 -17.10
CA PHE A 557 3.17 7.74 -17.42
C PHE A 557 3.36 6.85 -16.20
N THR A 558 3.48 7.41 -14.99
CA THR A 558 3.65 6.61 -13.77
C THR A 558 2.42 5.78 -13.43
N ALA A 559 1.22 6.16 -13.88
CA ALA A 559 0.02 5.33 -13.79
C ALA A 559 0.17 4.00 -14.55
N LEU A 560 1.04 3.96 -15.55
CA LEU A 560 1.40 2.79 -16.35
C LEU A 560 2.63 2.02 -15.83
N ALA A 561 3.22 2.44 -14.70
CA ALA A 561 4.41 1.80 -14.14
C ALA A 561 4.32 0.25 -14.00
N PRO A 562 3.16 -0.35 -13.65
CA PRO A 562 3.00 -1.81 -13.60
C PRO A 562 3.35 -2.55 -14.89
N LEU A 563 3.23 -1.90 -16.07
CA LEU A 563 3.54 -2.53 -17.36
C LEU A 563 4.99 -3.03 -17.42
N ARG A 564 5.93 -2.38 -16.72
CA ARG A 564 7.35 -2.76 -16.66
C ARG A 564 7.57 -4.20 -16.19
N LEU A 565 6.62 -4.74 -15.43
CA LEU A 565 6.69 -6.09 -14.86
C LEU A 565 5.97 -7.14 -15.73
N LEU A 566 5.32 -6.73 -16.84
CA LEU A 566 4.58 -7.61 -17.75
C LEU A 566 5.42 -7.99 -18.97
N SER A 567 6.39 -8.90 -18.76
CA SER A 567 7.32 -9.34 -19.80
C SER A 567 6.68 -10.04 -21.00
N SER A 568 5.50 -10.63 -20.80
CA SER A 568 4.71 -11.33 -21.83
C SER A 568 3.89 -10.39 -22.73
N LEU A 569 3.75 -9.11 -22.37
CA LEU A 569 2.87 -8.17 -23.08
C LEU A 569 3.37 -7.89 -24.51
N LYS A 570 2.47 -8.03 -25.49
CA LYS A 570 2.74 -7.85 -26.93
C LYS A 570 1.86 -6.79 -27.58
N VAL A 571 0.59 -6.72 -27.18
CA VAL A 571 -0.38 -5.78 -27.74
C VAL A 571 -0.90 -4.90 -26.62
N LEU A 572 -0.77 -3.59 -26.79
CA LEU A 572 -1.22 -2.60 -25.82
C LEU A 572 -1.98 -1.47 -26.53
N ASP A 573 -3.21 -1.22 -26.11
CA ASP A 573 -3.98 -0.05 -26.55
C ASP A 573 -4.21 0.85 -25.35
N ILE A 574 -3.62 2.05 -25.36
CA ILE A 574 -3.79 3.11 -24.35
C ILE A 574 -4.38 4.37 -24.98
N SER A 575 -4.99 4.25 -26.15
CA SER A 575 -5.55 5.37 -26.90
C SER A 575 -6.67 6.09 -26.12
N HIS A 576 -6.95 7.34 -26.46
CA HIS A 576 -8.03 8.13 -25.89
C HIS A 576 -8.02 8.16 -24.35
N ASN A 577 -6.85 8.49 -23.80
CA ASN A 577 -6.63 8.81 -22.38
C ASN A 577 -6.10 10.26 -22.28
N GLU A 578 -5.52 10.65 -21.15
CA GLU A 578 -4.96 12.00 -20.91
C GLU A 578 -3.44 11.95 -20.65
N ILE A 579 -2.75 10.93 -21.17
CA ILE A 579 -1.35 10.66 -20.82
C ILE A 579 -0.45 11.82 -21.23
N GLY A 580 0.29 12.32 -20.24
CA GLY A 580 1.25 13.42 -20.33
C GLY A 580 0.63 14.82 -20.32
N ALA A 581 -0.65 14.94 -19.93
CA ALA A 581 -1.24 16.22 -19.56
C ALA A 581 -0.59 16.81 -18.29
N HIS A 582 -0.10 15.96 -17.39
CA HIS A 582 0.57 16.35 -16.15
C HIS A 582 1.82 15.52 -15.88
N SER A 583 2.90 16.18 -15.45
CA SER A 583 4.17 15.53 -15.09
C SER A 583 4.20 14.95 -13.67
N ILE A 584 3.17 15.23 -12.86
CA ILE A 584 3.06 14.70 -11.50
C ILE A 584 1.77 13.90 -11.42
N ASP A 585 1.90 12.65 -11.04
CA ASP A 585 0.77 11.77 -10.80
C ASP A 585 0.21 11.98 -9.39
N THR A 586 -0.91 12.67 -9.32
CA THR A 586 -1.68 12.83 -8.09
C THR A 586 -2.76 11.76 -7.93
N THR A 587 -2.81 10.77 -8.83
CA THR A 587 -3.90 9.79 -8.94
C THR A 587 -3.48 8.36 -8.66
N ARG A 588 -2.17 8.11 -8.55
CA ARG A 588 -1.59 6.82 -8.18
C ARG A 588 -2.06 6.34 -6.81
N TYR A 589 -2.32 5.04 -6.67
CA TYR A 589 -2.57 4.45 -5.37
C TYR A 589 -1.22 4.25 -4.66
N LEU A 590 -1.10 4.78 -3.44
CA LEU A 590 0.08 4.53 -2.62
C LEU A 590 -0.02 3.14 -1.97
N CYS A 591 0.02 2.07 -2.79
CA CYS A 591 0.10 0.69 -2.31
C CYS A 591 1.42 0.03 -2.71
N SER A 592 1.92 -0.85 -1.85
CA SER A 592 3.01 -1.77 -2.21
C SER A 592 2.57 -2.63 -3.39
N SER A 593 3.47 -2.88 -4.34
CA SER A 593 3.19 -3.76 -5.47
C SER A 593 2.67 -5.12 -5.00
N LEU A 594 1.72 -5.68 -5.75
CA LEU A 594 1.19 -7.00 -5.45
C LEU A 594 2.16 -8.12 -5.80
N LEU A 595 3.28 -7.83 -6.47
CA LEU A 595 4.28 -8.80 -6.91
C LEU A 595 5.64 -8.58 -6.20
N SER A 596 6.27 -9.65 -5.70
CA SER A 596 7.48 -9.58 -4.88
C SER A 596 8.80 -9.30 -5.63
N GLN A 597 8.77 -8.96 -6.92
CA GLN A 597 9.99 -8.83 -7.73
C GLN A 597 10.87 -7.64 -7.33
N SER A 598 12.14 -7.93 -7.05
CA SER A 598 13.22 -6.94 -7.00
C SER A 598 13.77 -6.69 -8.42
N ALA A 599 12.98 -6.08 -9.29
CA ALA A 599 13.57 -5.52 -10.50
C ALA A 599 14.38 -4.29 -10.08
N GLY A 600 15.71 -4.44 -10.04
CA GLY A 600 16.62 -3.37 -9.68
C GLY A 600 16.37 -2.13 -10.55
N ASP A 601 16.20 -0.99 -9.90
CA ASP A 601 16.23 0.34 -10.52
C ASP A 601 17.66 0.61 -11.03
N GLY A 602 18.00 -0.03 -12.14
CA GLY A 602 19.24 0.16 -12.87
C GLY A 602 18.98 0.86 -14.19
N CYS A 603 18.12 1.88 -14.23
CA CYS A 603 18.07 2.76 -15.39
C CYS A 603 19.23 3.75 -15.29
N ASN A 604 20.41 3.35 -15.78
CA ASN A 604 21.53 4.25 -15.99
C ASN A 604 21.14 5.19 -17.15
N LEU A 605 20.62 6.37 -16.80
CA LEU A 605 20.13 7.39 -17.74
C LEU A 605 21.28 8.08 -18.50
N ASP A 606 22.53 7.89 -18.07
CA ASP A 606 23.72 8.58 -18.61
C ASP A 606 24.24 7.98 -19.93
N GLU A 607 23.75 6.81 -20.37
CA GLU A 607 24.32 6.12 -21.54
C GLU A 607 23.65 6.48 -22.89
N TYR A 608 22.68 7.40 -22.90
CA TYR A 608 21.92 7.71 -24.12
C TYR A 608 21.78 9.20 -24.33
N ALA A 609 22.83 9.87 -24.80
CA ALA A 609 22.69 11.11 -25.55
C ALA A 609 22.10 10.78 -26.93
N ILE A 610 20.77 10.64 -27.01
CA ILE A 610 20.08 10.49 -28.29
C ILE A 610 20.13 11.84 -29.01
N ASN A 611 20.95 11.94 -30.05
CA ASN A 611 20.95 13.09 -30.95
C ASN A 611 19.50 13.39 -31.40
N ASN A 612 19.02 14.58 -31.06
CA ASN A 612 17.75 15.22 -31.48
C ASN A 612 16.41 14.82 -30.81
N VAL A 613 16.37 14.01 -29.75
CA VAL A 613 15.13 13.84 -28.95
C VAL A 613 15.39 14.24 -27.51
N ASP A 614 14.59 15.18 -26.99
CA ASP A 614 14.70 15.68 -25.63
C ASP A 614 14.27 14.61 -24.63
N ILE A 615 15.18 13.69 -24.29
CA ILE A 615 14.94 12.60 -23.33
C ILE A 615 14.47 13.15 -21.98
N ALA A 616 14.92 14.35 -21.60
CA ALA A 616 14.48 14.99 -20.37
C ALA A 616 12.96 15.27 -20.36
N LYS A 617 12.33 15.45 -21.53
CA LYS A 617 10.87 15.64 -21.64
C LYS A 617 10.08 14.33 -21.46
N TYR A 618 10.62 13.19 -21.93
CA TYR A 618 9.89 11.90 -21.99
C TYR A 618 10.51 10.79 -21.13
N TRP A 619 11.35 11.13 -20.16
CA TRP A 619 12.09 10.16 -19.36
C TRP A 619 11.15 9.14 -18.67
N GLU A 620 9.97 9.54 -18.21
CA GLU A 620 8.98 8.64 -17.61
C GLU A 620 8.46 7.61 -18.60
N ALA A 621 8.17 8.02 -19.84
CA ALA A 621 7.76 7.10 -20.89
C ALA A 621 8.87 6.10 -21.22
N VAL A 622 10.12 6.56 -21.26
CA VAL A 622 11.29 5.67 -21.43
C VAL A 622 11.36 4.68 -20.29
N LEU A 623 11.19 5.11 -19.03
CA LEU A 623 11.19 4.19 -17.88
C LEU A 623 10.09 3.13 -17.95
N VAL A 624 8.91 3.47 -18.48
CA VAL A 624 7.76 2.55 -18.55
C VAL A 624 7.89 1.57 -19.71
N PHE A 625 8.18 2.07 -20.92
CA PHE A 625 8.13 1.26 -22.14
C PHE A 625 9.45 0.54 -22.44
N LYS A 626 10.59 1.04 -21.96
CA LYS A 626 11.89 0.42 -22.24
C LYS A 626 11.94 -1.00 -21.70
N GLY A 627 12.34 -1.93 -22.58
CA GLY A 627 12.47 -3.35 -22.26
C GLY A 627 11.20 -4.17 -22.56
N LEU A 628 10.05 -3.51 -22.77
CA LEU A 628 8.84 -4.20 -23.22
C LEU A 628 9.02 -4.75 -24.63
N GLN A 629 8.40 -5.89 -24.90
CA GLN A 629 8.52 -6.63 -26.15
C GLN A 629 7.25 -6.47 -27.01
N LEU A 630 6.69 -5.24 -27.03
CA LEU A 630 5.47 -4.90 -27.74
C LEU A 630 5.66 -5.03 -29.25
N THR A 631 4.65 -5.60 -29.91
CA THR A 631 4.53 -5.70 -31.37
C THR A 631 3.48 -4.75 -31.93
N GLN A 632 2.49 -4.36 -31.11
CA GLN A 632 1.46 -3.39 -31.44
C GLN A 632 1.23 -2.45 -30.25
N LEU A 633 1.18 -1.15 -30.52
CA LEU A 633 0.92 -0.10 -29.55
C LEU A 633 -0.01 0.96 -30.15
N ASP A 634 -1.09 1.29 -29.47
CA ASP A 634 -1.98 2.39 -29.85
C ASP A 634 -1.96 3.45 -28.75
N VAL A 635 -1.54 4.68 -29.07
CA VAL A 635 -1.41 5.83 -28.16
C VAL A 635 -2.24 7.04 -28.59
N VAL A 636 -2.87 6.99 -29.76
CA VAL A 636 -3.65 8.10 -30.35
C VAL A 636 -4.65 8.71 -29.35
N GLY A 637 -4.82 10.03 -29.41
CA GLY A 637 -5.81 10.72 -28.58
C GLY A 637 -5.39 11.00 -27.13
N ASN A 638 -4.12 10.74 -26.78
CA ASN A 638 -3.50 11.25 -25.54
C ASN A 638 -2.87 12.64 -25.73
N ALA A 639 -2.68 13.39 -24.64
CA ALA A 639 -2.04 14.71 -24.68
C ALA A 639 -0.60 14.69 -25.25
N VAL A 640 0.12 13.59 -25.09
CA VAL A 640 1.46 13.40 -25.68
C VAL A 640 1.47 13.12 -27.17
N SER A 641 0.32 12.74 -27.74
CA SER A 641 0.21 12.34 -29.15
C SER A 641 0.32 13.50 -30.11
N ASP A 642 0.15 14.74 -29.64
CA ASP A 642 0.29 15.96 -30.45
C ASP A 642 1.76 16.31 -30.78
N ASP A 643 2.73 15.61 -30.19
CA ASP A 643 4.15 15.79 -30.47
C ASP A 643 4.69 14.61 -31.29
N ASP A 644 4.94 14.84 -32.58
CA ASP A 644 5.50 13.85 -33.51
C ASP A 644 6.81 13.21 -33.01
N LYS A 645 7.58 13.90 -32.15
CA LYS A 645 8.82 13.36 -31.56
C LYS A 645 8.55 12.21 -30.61
N PHE A 646 7.37 12.15 -30.00
CA PHE A 646 6.99 11.08 -29.08
C PHE A 646 6.83 9.74 -29.82
N SER A 647 6.14 9.73 -30.96
CA SER A 647 6.01 8.54 -31.79
C SER A 647 7.38 8.03 -32.27
N LEU A 648 8.27 8.93 -32.70
CA LEU A 648 9.65 8.57 -33.05
C LEU A 648 10.44 7.95 -31.88
N LEU A 649 10.23 8.48 -30.66
CA LEU A 649 10.83 7.92 -29.45
C LEU A 649 10.32 6.49 -29.19
N LEU A 650 9.01 6.25 -29.29
CA LEU A 650 8.40 4.93 -29.07
C LEU A 650 8.98 3.87 -30.00
N VAL A 651 9.07 4.17 -31.30
CA VAL A 651 9.68 3.27 -32.30
C VAL A 651 11.12 2.93 -31.93
N LYS A 652 11.87 3.91 -31.42
CA LYS A 652 13.27 3.71 -31.04
C LYS A 652 13.45 2.87 -29.78
N ILE A 653 12.58 3.02 -28.78
CA ILE A 653 12.70 2.30 -27.49
C ILE A 653 12.02 0.92 -27.50
N LEU A 654 11.13 0.66 -28.49
CA LEU A 654 10.42 -0.60 -28.68
C LEU A 654 10.85 -1.27 -30.01
N PRO A 655 12.00 -1.98 -30.05
CA PRO A 655 12.57 -2.49 -31.30
C PRO A 655 11.75 -3.60 -31.98
N LYS A 656 10.78 -4.22 -31.27
CA LYS A 656 9.89 -5.25 -31.83
C LYS A 656 8.55 -4.69 -32.31
N LEU A 657 8.34 -3.37 -32.19
CA LEU A 657 7.09 -2.73 -32.57
C LEU A 657 6.92 -2.79 -34.08
N LYS A 658 5.81 -3.39 -34.53
CA LYS A 658 5.45 -3.50 -35.96
C LYS A 658 4.30 -2.56 -36.32
N TRP A 659 3.42 -2.29 -35.36
CA TRP A 659 2.22 -1.48 -35.54
C TRP A 659 2.15 -0.38 -34.49
N LEU A 660 2.03 0.88 -34.91
CA LEU A 660 1.80 2.04 -34.06
C LEU A 660 0.60 2.82 -34.57
N ASP A 661 -0.43 2.99 -33.73
CA ASP A 661 -1.68 3.66 -34.09
C ASP A 661 -2.31 3.09 -35.38
N GLY A 662 -2.32 1.77 -35.50
CA GLY A 662 -2.78 1.03 -36.68
C GLY A 662 -1.89 1.12 -37.94
N ASN A 663 -0.78 1.86 -37.91
CA ASN A 663 0.14 2.00 -39.04
C ASN A 663 1.36 1.08 -38.90
N ALA A 664 1.83 0.53 -40.03
CA ALA A 664 3.07 -0.25 -40.04
C ALA A 664 4.28 0.66 -39.77
N VAL A 665 5.16 0.23 -38.87
CA VAL A 665 6.40 0.90 -38.52
C VAL A 665 7.58 0.09 -39.08
N TYR A 666 8.51 0.76 -39.77
CA TYR A 666 9.66 0.14 -40.44
C TYR A 666 10.99 0.53 -39.81
#